data_AF-A0A9D9KYU7-F1
#
_entry.id   AF-A0A9D9KYU7-F1
#
_cell.length_a   1.000
_cell.length_b   1.000
_cell.length_c   1.000
_cell.angle_alpha   90.00
_cell.angle_beta   90.00
_cell.angle_gamma   90.00
#
_symmetry.space_group_name_H-M   'P 1'
#
loop_
_entity.id
_entity.type
_entity.pdbx_description
1 polymer ?
#
loop_
_entity_poly.entity_id
_entity_poly.type
_entity_poly.pdbx_seq_one_letter_code
_entity_poly.pdbx_strand_id
1 'polypeptide(L)'
;YLEQMKKAEEESGQRLLDVLDVHYYSEAKCPECDTRMCGNSEHKKGIDEMTQAYRTLIEKDYKENSWIGEYCQQNIPILTKMKESIDKYYPGTKLAVTEYDFGGGDAIAGAIAEVDALGTFAKNDVYLATLWADDVPYQYSAINLFTNYDGEGSAFGNTLLEAETEDYIKSTVYASIEDNDQGTVSVILTNKDQDKTENANIDLKGSKTSYKNAAVYILSGDSKEIIHKVSINDIKDNKLTVEIPPLSIAEVVVSDDEKDYKPVTEKTEPVFEYADGTISKGEKPGYFGISFDEAIAGNPVVLDIELKDSQSAMGCIDFNVQVDGTPYWVNYNWEAKASGKVEVTLDEPTGVMDVSGSEGVEIKDEAVIAKVAEAVKKSNAKSTTFQTWYVADSAWEDSDHSLVTLKGAQIKKASEGAAPAAKTTEIEGTVKADAEKAGNYDISFPEKTDGGKIVAEIDIKDNTFANGCVDTSVKYKGTDYWVHYNWDLKKSGKIEIDLSDPAVMDPSTEKDTDDEEIIKGVADLIKDQKKFTFQTWYVNNSAGDQVENSEVTLKSAKLVKAASSAEPTTAPTTTPTEEPTVKPTTEPTTEPTKEQVEKFAVGDIDGSGIIDVTDITTLSLYLIGDTNLSAEALKAADVNGDGEVRLTDLATLRQYVSKIPGVKLG
;
A
#
# COMPACT_ATOMS: atom_id res chain seq x y z
N TYR A 1 15.69 -37.91 -12.51
CA TYR A 1 14.83 -37.01 -13.30
C TYR A 1 15.67 -36.14 -14.22
N LEU A 2 16.47 -35.19 -13.70
CA LEU A 2 17.33 -34.28 -14.47
C LEU A 2 18.13 -34.98 -15.58
N GLU A 3 18.87 -36.05 -15.27
CA GLU A 3 19.66 -36.82 -16.24
C GLU A 3 18.81 -37.39 -17.40
N GLN A 4 17.58 -37.85 -17.12
CA GLN A 4 16.69 -38.38 -18.14
C GLN A 4 16.13 -37.27 -19.03
N MET A 5 15.83 -36.10 -18.46
CA MET A 5 15.41 -34.93 -19.24
C MET A 5 16.55 -34.40 -20.11
N LYS A 6 17.79 -34.41 -19.60
CA LYS A 6 18.97 -34.07 -20.39
C LYS A 6 19.16 -35.02 -21.57
N LYS A 7 19.00 -36.33 -21.34
CA LYS A 7 19.04 -37.34 -22.41
C LYS A 7 17.93 -37.10 -23.46
N ALA A 8 16.72 -36.74 -23.03
CA ALA A 8 15.63 -36.42 -23.95
C ALA A 8 15.89 -35.14 -24.77
N GLU A 9 16.54 -34.12 -24.18
CA GLU A 9 17.04 -32.96 -24.93
C GLU A 9 18.05 -33.40 -26.00
N GLU A 10 19.01 -34.25 -25.66
CA GLU A 10 20.03 -34.73 -26.62
C GLU A 10 19.41 -35.52 -27.78
N GLU A 11 18.37 -36.31 -27.52
CA GLU A 11 17.64 -37.07 -28.54
C GLU A 11 16.77 -36.17 -29.44
N SER A 12 16.21 -35.09 -28.90
CA SER A 12 15.32 -34.18 -29.63
C SER A 12 16.02 -32.99 -30.29
N GLY A 13 17.21 -32.61 -29.82
CA GLY A 13 17.94 -31.43 -30.27
C GLY A 13 17.42 -30.09 -29.69
N GLN A 14 16.52 -30.13 -28.70
CA GLN A 14 15.92 -28.95 -28.06
C GLN A 14 15.86 -29.13 -26.55
N ARG A 15 16.08 -28.06 -25.77
CA ARG A 15 15.87 -28.08 -24.31
C ARG A 15 14.41 -28.36 -23.98
N LEU A 16 14.18 -29.33 -23.08
CA LEU A 16 12.83 -29.79 -22.70
C LEU A 16 12.49 -29.53 -21.23
N LEU A 17 13.45 -29.07 -20.43
CA LEU A 17 13.25 -28.64 -19.04
C LEU A 17 14.00 -27.34 -18.82
N ASP A 18 13.30 -26.24 -18.64
CA ASP A 18 13.92 -24.94 -18.39
C ASP A 18 14.18 -24.69 -16.91
N VAL A 19 13.24 -25.13 -16.06
CA VAL A 19 13.24 -24.89 -14.62
C VAL A 19 12.93 -26.20 -13.91
N LEU A 20 13.79 -26.61 -12.97
CA LEU A 20 13.46 -27.65 -12.00
C LEU A 20 12.51 -27.05 -10.98
N ASP A 21 11.35 -27.67 -10.84
CA ASP A 21 10.28 -27.24 -9.96
C ASP A 21 10.19 -28.14 -8.72
N VAL A 22 10.12 -27.54 -7.54
CA VAL A 22 9.98 -28.22 -6.24
C VAL A 22 9.02 -27.46 -5.33
N HIS A 23 8.42 -28.17 -4.38
CA HIS A 23 7.65 -27.57 -3.29
C HIS A 23 8.42 -27.76 -1.98
N TYR A 24 8.42 -26.74 -1.12
CA TYR A 24 9.13 -26.76 0.15
C TYR A 24 8.27 -26.22 1.29
N TYR A 25 7.75 -27.11 2.13
CA TYR A 25 7.08 -26.74 3.38
C TYR A 25 8.02 -27.09 4.52
N SER A 26 8.34 -26.13 5.39
CA SER A 26 9.19 -26.44 6.54
C SER A 26 8.50 -27.47 7.43
N GLU A 27 9.23 -28.53 7.77
CA GLU A 27 8.74 -29.61 8.65
C GLU A 27 9.14 -29.40 10.11
N ALA A 28 9.82 -28.28 10.40
CA ALA A 28 10.28 -27.99 11.73
C ALA A 28 9.10 -27.78 12.70
N LYS A 29 9.23 -28.35 13.89
CA LYS A 29 8.18 -28.39 14.89
C LYS A 29 8.55 -27.61 16.13
N CYS A 30 7.56 -26.94 16.70
CA CYS A 30 7.70 -26.32 18.00
C CYS A 30 7.99 -27.37 19.08
N PRO A 31 9.11 -27.27 19.81
CA PRO A 31 9.43 -28.21 20.90
C PRO A 31 8.44 -28.19 22.07
N GLU A 32 7.64 -27.14 22.20
CA GLU A 32 6.73 -26.92 23.33
C GLU A 32 5.33 -27.49 23.10
N CYS A 33 4.88 -27.59 21.84
CA CYS A 33 3.54 -28.08 21.50
C CYS A 33 3.49 -29.10 20.35
N ASP A 34 4.64 -29.52 19.82
CA ASP A 34 4.80 -30.45 18.67
C ASP A 34 4.08 -30.01 17.38
N THR A 35 3.60 -28.77 17.33
CA THR A 35 2.93 -28.19 16.14
C THR A 35 3.98 -27.70 15.16
N ARG A 36 3.80 -28.03 13.87
CA ARG A 36 4.64 -27.55 12.77
C ARG A 36 4.53 -26.03 12.66
N MET A 37 5.66 -25.33 12.59
CA MET A 37 5.72 -23.86 12.40
C MET A 37 4.72 -23.10 13.29
N CYS A 38 4.81 -23.31 14.61
CA CYS A 38 3.93 -22.65 15.58
C CYS A 38 4.31 -21.18 15.81
N GLY A 39 3.44 -20.24 15.43
CA GLY A 39 3.63 -18.80 15.63
C GLY A 39 3.12 -18.26 16.98
N ASN A 40 2.78 -19.13 17.94
CA ASN A 40 2.27 -18.68 19.24
C ASN A 40 3.37 -17.95 20.03
N SER A 41 3.12 -16.70 20.41
CA SER A 41 4.07 -15.84 21.13
C SER A 41 4.49 -16.38 22.50
N GLU A 42 3.68 -17.23 23.13
CA GLU A 42 4.02 -17.86 24.41
C GLU A 42 5.01 -19.02 24.25
N HIS A 43 5.14 -19.58 23.04
CA HIS A 43 6.04 -20.69 22.73
C HIS A 43 7.40 -20.18 22.25
N LYS A 44 8.21 -19.62 23.17
CA LYS A 44 9.51 -19.02 22.86
C LYS A 44 10.42 -19.95 22.05
N LYS A 45 10.47 -21.25 22.34
CA LYS A 45 11.29 -22.20 21.56
C LYS A 45 10.68 -22.50 20.19
N GLY A 46 9.36 -22.43 20.07
CA GLY A 46 8.67 -22.48 18.78
C GLY A 46 9.05 -21.31 17.87
N ILE A 47 9.09 -20.10 18.43
CA ILE A 47 9.54 -18.89 17.73
C ILE A 47 11.01 -18.99 17.33
N ASP A 48 11.88 -19.46 18.23
CA ASP A 48 13.29 -19.72 17.91
C ASP A 48 13.43 -20.73 16.77
N GLU A 49 12.67 -21.83 16.79
CA GLU A 49 12.73 -22.84 15.73
C GLU A 49 12.27 -22.27 14.37
N MET A 50 11.17 -21.50 14.37
CA MET A 50 10.61 -20.88 13.16
C MET A 50 11.57 -19.89 12.51
N THR A 51 12.13 -18.95 13.28
CA THR A 51 13.05 -17.91 12.76
C THR A 51 14.42 -18.45 12.32
N GLN A 52 14.69 -19.73 12.59
CA GLN A 52 15.92 -20.42 12.21
C GLN A 52 15.69 -21.45 11.10
N ALA A 53 14.44 -21.77 10.75
CA ALA A 53 14.10 -22.85 9.82
C ALA A 53 14.70 -22.71 8.41
N TYR A 54 14.91 -21.47 7.93
CA TYR A 54 15.56 -21.22 6.64
C TYR A 54 16.96 -21.85 6.53
N ARG A 55 17.64 -22.07 7.67
CA ARG A 55 18.99 -22.65 7.71
C ARG A 55 19.02 -24.07 7.15
N THR A 56 17.92 -24.81 7.17
CA THR A 56 17.83 -26.12 6.49
C THR A 56 18.08 -26.02 4.97
N LEU A 57 17.79 -24.86 4.38
CA LEU A 57 18.03 -24.62 2.95
C LEU A 57 19.53 -24.49 2.64
N ILE A 58 20.31 -23.85 3.50
CA ILE A 58 21.67 -23.36 3.16
C ILE A 58 22.79 -23.76 4.12
N GLU A 59 22.48 -24.13 5.36
CA GLU A 59 23.47 -24.44 6.38
C GLU A 59 23.75 -25.94 6.46
N LYS A 60 25.03 -26.28 6.34
CA LYS A 60 25.49 -27.67 6.39
C LYS A 60 25.36 -28.21 7.82
N ASP A 61 24.82 -29.41 7.93
CA ASP A 61 24.63 -30.14 9.19
C ASP A 61 23.68 -29.43 10.19
N TYR A 62 22.93 -28.40 9.77
CA TYR A 62 21.84 -27.85 10.57
C TYR A 62 20.75 -28.90 10.76
N LYS A 63 20.27 -29.01 12.00
CA LYS A 63 19.31 -30.03 12.40
C LYS A 63 18.09 -29.35 13.02
N GLU A 64 17.13 -29.05 12.17
CA GLU A 64 15.80 -28.65 12.61
C GLU A 64 15.10 -29.78 13.38
N ASN A 65 14.14 -29.42 14.22
CA ASN A 65 13.29 -30.33 14.97
C ASN A 65 12.21 -30.94 14.08
N SER A 66 12.61 -31.83 13.18
CA SER A 66 11.72 -32.54 12.26
C SER A 66 12.24 -33.93 11.89
N TRP A 67 11.42 -34.70 11.18
CA TRP A 67 11.84 -35.97 10.59
C TRP A 67 12.93 -35.78 9.51
N ILE A 68 12.96 -34.62 8.83
CA ILE A 68 14.01 -34.28 7.86
C ILE A 68 15.33 -34.06 8.61
N GLY A 69 15.32 -33.24 9.66
CA GLY A 69 16.48 -33.00 10.51
C GLY A 69 17.01 -34.28 11.16
N GLU A 70 16.15 -35.25 11.46
CA GLU A 70 16.56 -36.52 12.08
C GLU A 70 17.11 -37.55 11.07
N TYR A 71 16.44 -37.74 9.94
CA TYR A 71 16.67 -38.90 9.05
C TYR A 71 17.24 -38.54 7.67
N CYS A 72 17.29 -37.26 7.29
CA CYS A 72 17.65 -36.82 5.94
C CYS A 72 18.89 -35.91 5.87
N GLN A 73 19.75 -35.93 6.90
CA GLN A 73 20.95 -35.08 7.00
C GLN A 73 21.89 -35.15 5.77
N GLN A 74 21.94 -36.28 5.07
CA GLN A 74 22.70 -36.44 3.82
C GLN A 74 22.24 -35.49 2.68
N ASN A 75 21.03 -34.96 2.78
CA ASN A 75 20.41 -34.06 1.80
C ASN A 75 20.37 -32.59 2.28
N ILE A 76 20.97 -32.27 3.43
CA ILE A 76 21.06 -30.90 3.96
C ILE A 76 22.47 -30.35 3.66
N PRO A 77 22.60 -29.12 3.13
CA PRO A 77 21.55 -28.13 2.88
C PRO A 77 20.75 -28.41 1.60
N ILE A 78 19.43 -28.30 1.68
CA ILE A 78 18.51 -28.73 0.62
C ILE A 78 18.72 -27.94 -0.67
N LEU A 79 18.82 -26.61 -0.58
CA LEU A 79 18.97 -25.74 -1.75
C LEU A 79 20.30 -25.99 -2.46
N THR A 80 21.37 -26.08 -1.68
CA THR A 80 22.72 -26.40 -2.18
C THR A 80 22.74 -27.75 -2.90
N LYS A 81 22.11 -28.79 -2.32
CA LYS A 81 22.07 -30.13 -2.92
C LYS A 81 21.26 -30.19 -4.23
N MET A 82 20.20 -29.38 -4.34
CA MET A 82 19.43 -29.25 -5.57
C MET A 82 20.26 -28.57 -6.67
N LYS A 83 20.96 -27.48 -6.36
CA LYS A 83 21.85 -26.81 -7.32
C LYS A 83 23.01 -27.72 -7.76
N GLU A 84 23.65 -28.42 -6.83
CA GLU A 84 24.67 -29.44 -7.16
C GLU A 84 24.12 -30.52 -8.11
N SER A 85 22.84 -30.92 -7.93
CA SER A 85 22.20 -31.90 -8.80
C SER A 85 21.90 -31.33 -10.18
N ILE A 86 21.44 -30.08 -10.28
CA ILE A 86 21.25 -29.37 -11.54
C ILE A 86 22.57 -29.29 -12.30
N ASP A 87 23.63 -28.79 -11.66
CA ASP A 87 24.95 -28.60 -12.27
C ASP A 87 25.57 -29.90 -12.74
N LYS A 88 25.29 -31.00 -12.04
CA LYS A 88 25.82 -32.32 -12.40
C LYS A 88 25.03 -32.98 -13.54
N TYR A 89 23.71 -32.92 -13.49
CA TYR A 89 22.86 -33.78 -14.31
C TYR A 89 22.16 -33.05 -15.46
N TYR A 90 21.93 -31.75 -15.36
CA TYR A 90 21.34 -30.94 -16.43
C TYR A 90 21.76 -29.47 -16.32
N PRO A 91 23.05 -29.15 -16.60
CA PRO A 91 23.59 -27.79 -16.46
C PRO A 91 22.76 -26.74 -17.21
N GLY A 92 22.61 -25.56 -16.62
CA GLY A 92 21.83 -24.44 -17.17
C GLY A 92 20.32 -24.51 -16.94
N THR A 93 19.82 -25.55 -16.27
CA THR A 93 18.44 -25.59 -15.78
C THR A 93 18.31 -24.64 -14.59
N LYS A 94 17.25 -23.84 -14.54
CA LYS A 94 16.96 -22.97 -13.39
C LYS A 94 16.31 -23.77 -12.25
N LEU A 95 16.12 -23.13 -11.09
CA LEU A 95 15.42 -23.73 -9.96
C LEU A 95 14.24 -22.84 -9.54
N ALA A 96 13.06 -23.41 -9.33
CA ALA A 96 11.91 -22.72 -8.77
C ALA A 96 11.35 -23.48 -7.56
N VAL A 97 10.84 -22.72 -6.59
CA VAL A 97 10.11 -23.20 -5.42
C VAL A 97 8.66 -22.75 -5.54
N THR A 98 7.84 -23.48 -6.30
CA THR A 98 6.51 -23.02 -6.73
C THR A 98 5.42 -23.17 -5.66
N GLU A 99 5.72 -23.89 -4.59
CA GLU A 99 4.96 -23.78 -3.35
C GLU A 99 5.96 -23.77 -2.21
N TYR A 100 5.82 -22.83 -1.30
CA TYR A 100 6.47 -22.90 0.00
C TYR A 100 5.62 -22.27 1.08
N ASP A 101 5.88 -22.66 2.33
CA ASP A 101 5.41 -21.96 3.52
C ASP A 101 6.29 -22.30 4.73
N PHE A 102 6.69 -21.26 5.45
CA PHE A 102 7.40 -21.34 6.74
C PHE A 102 6.46 -21.09 7.93
N GLY A 103 5.15 -20.94 7.69
CA GLY A 103 4.10 -20.79 8.68
C GLY A 103 4.15 -19.50 9.48
N GLY A 104 3.33 -19.42 10.53
CA GLY A 104 3.24 -18.24 11.39
C GLY A 104 2.66 -17.00 10.69
N GLY A 105 1.75 -17.17 9.72
CA GLY A 105 1.25 -16.08 8.89
C GLY A 105 0.54 -14.93 9.63
N ASP A 106 0.07 -15.16 10.85
CA ASP A 106 -0.52 -14.16 11.75
C ASP A 106 0.45 -13.67 12.84
N ALA A 107 1.73 -14.05 12.78
CA ALA A 107 2.77 -13.71 13.75
C ALA A 107 4.02 -13.07 13.10
N ILE A 108 4.65 -12.15 13.83
CA ILE A 108 5.90 -11.50 13.39
C ILE A 108 7.06 -12.48 13.17
N ALA A 109 7.07 -13.62 13.86
CA ALA A 109 8.05 -14.67 13.63
C ALA A 109 7.91 -15.32 12.24
N GLY A 110 6.68 -15.43 11.72
CA GLY A 110 6.42 -15.90 10.36
C GLY A 110 6.91 -14.90 9.32
N ALA A 111 6.72 -13.60 9.55
CA ALA A 111 7.32 -12.55 8.72
C ALA A 111 8.86 -12.62 8.70
N ILE A 112 9.50 -12.83 9.85
CA ILE A 112 10.97 -12.99 9.92
C ILE A 112 11.42 -14.21 9.11
N ALA A 113 10.72 -15.35 9.27
CA ALA A 113 11.02 -16.56 8.52
C ALA A 113 10.82 -16.37 7.00
N GLU A 114 9.78 -15.63 6.61
CA GLU A 114 9.49 -15.27 5.21
C GLU A 114 10.60 -14.40 4.60
N VAL A 115 11.02 -13.34 5.29
CA VAL A 115 12.13 -12.49 4.83
C VAL A 115 13.42 -13.29 4.67
N ASP A 116 13.71 -14.17 5.62
CA ASP A 116 14.89 -15.03 5.55
C ASP A 116 14.80 -16.05 4.42
N ALA A 117 13.61 -16.59 4.13
CA ALA A 117 13.38 -17.46 2.99
C ALA A 117 13.62 -16.72 1.67
N LEU A 118 12.97 -15.57 1.47
CA LEU A 118 13.10 -14.74 0.27
C LEU A 118 14.54 -14.29 0.03
N GLY A 119 15.19 -13.75 1.06
CA GLY A 119 16.59 -13.33 0.95
C GLY A 119 17.53 -14.52 0.71
N THR A 120 17.24 -15.69 1.27
CA THR A 120 17.99 -16.93 0.99
C THR A 120 17.80 -17.40 -0.44
N PHE A 121 16.58 -17.38 -0.96
CA PHE A 121 16.26 -17.70 -2.34
C PHE A 121 16.99 -16.78 -3.31
N ALA A 122 16.96 -15.46 -3.06
CA ALA A 122 17.66 -14.47 -3.85
C ALA A 122 19.19 -14.69 -3.85
N LYS A 123 19.81 -14.88 -2.67
CA LYS A 123 21.26 -15.16 -2.54
C LYS A 123 21.69 -16.47 -3.21
N ASN A 124 20.76 -17.36 -3.52
CA ASN A 124 21.03 -18.69 -4.05
C ASN A 124 20.39 -18.92 -5.43
N ASP A 125 20.23 -17.87 -6.24
CA ASP A 125 19.78 -17.94 -7.64
C ASP A 125 18.50 -18.79 -7.84
N VAL A 126 17.58 -18.77 -6.89
CA VAL A 126 16.24 -19.30 -7.11
C VAL A 126 15.55 -18.37 -8.09
N TYR A 127 15.08 -18.93 -9.20
CA TYR A 127 14.54 -18.16 -10.32
C TYR A 127 13.11 -17.67 -10.06
N LEU A 128 12.31 -18.48 -9.37
CA LEU A 128 10.92 -18.17 -9.04
C LEU A 128 10.58 -18.85 -7.71
N ALA A 129 9.90 -18.13 -6.83
CA ALA A 129 9.31 -18.69 -5.63
C ALA A 129 7.88 -18.14 -5.47
N THR A 130 6.94 -19.00 -5.08
CA THR A 130 5.54 -18.61 -4.86
C THR A 130 5.04 -19.16 -3.54
N LEU A 131 4.73 -18.25 -2.62
CA LEU A 131 4.14 -18.57 -1.31
C LEU A 131 2.79 -19.26 -1.51
N TRP A 132 2.57 -20.36 -0.79
CA TRP A 132 1.30 -21.08 -0.78
C TRP A 132 0.69 -21.03 0.63
N ALA A 133 -0.13 -20.01 0.89
CA ALA A 133 -0.81 -19.82 2.16
C ALA A 133 -2.05 -18.90 2.03
N ASP A 134 -3.06 -19.13 2.87
CA ASP A 134 -4.29 -18.35 2.95
C ASP A 134 -4.31 -17.52 4.24
N ASP A 135 -4.71 -16.23 4.15
CA ASP A 135 -4.87 -15.31 5.28
C ASP A 135 -3.61 -15.18 6.17
N VAL A 136 -2.49 -14.80 5.54
CA VAL A 136 -1.17 -14.68 6.20
C VAL A 136 -0.64 -13.24 6.22
N PRO A 137 -1.29 -12.32 6.95
CA PRO A 137 -1.01 -10.89 6.87
C PRO A 137 0.45 -10.51 7.15
N TYR A 138 1.13 -11.16 8.10
CA TYR A 138 2.53 -10.88 8.40
C TYR A 138 3.46 -11.34 7.28
N GLN A 139 3.18 -12.47 6.63
CA GLN A 139 3.97 -12.93 5.47
C GLN A 139 3.74 -12.02 4.25
N TYR A 140 2.52 -11.51 4.05
CA TYR A 140 2.28 -10.50 3.01
C TYR A 140 3.06 -9.21 3.28
N SER A 141 3.11 -8.74 4.53
CA SER A 141 3.93 -7.58 4.89
C SER A 141 5.43 -7.83 4.73
N ALA A 142 5.90 -9.05 5.03
CA ALA A 142 7.28 -9.45 4.74
C ALA A 142 7.60 -9.40 3.24
N ILE A 143 6.68 -9.84 2.37
CA ILE A 143 6.82 -9.70 0.91
C ILE A 143 6.80 -8.21 0.50
N ASN A 144 5.95 -7.39 1.12
CA ASN A 144 5.90 -5.95 0.86
C ASN A 144 7.19 -5.24 1.26
N LEU A 145 7.97 -5.70 2.24
CA LEU A 145 9.32 -5.16 2.48
C LEU A 145 10.22 -5.24 1.24
N PHE A 146 10.02 -6.26 0.39
CA PHE A 146 10.76 -6.40 -0.86
C PHE A 146 10.10 -5.72 -2.06
N THR A 147 8.79 -5.45 -2.02
CA THR A 147 8.00 -5.13 -3.22
C THR A 147 7.18 -3.85 -3.15
N ASN A 148 6.92 -3.33 -1.94
CA ASN A 148 6.08 -2.16 -1.70
C ASN A 148 6.23 -1.67 -0.23
N TYR A 149 7.44 -1.34 0.21
CA TYR A 149 7.70 -1.11 1.64
C TYR A 149 7.09 0.20 2.17
N ASP A 150 6.81 1.15 1.28
CA ASP A 150 6.23 2.46 1.62
C ASP A 150 4.76 2.60 1.25
N GLY A 151 4.17 1.60 0.60
CA GLY A 151 2.79 1.65 0.11
C GLY A 151 2.62 2.39 -1.23
N GLU A 152 3.69 2.96 -1.78
CA GLU A 152 3.70 3.77 -3.00
C GLU A 152 4.38 3.02 -4.18
N GLY A 153 4.73 1.75 -3.98
CA GLY A 153 5.36 0.89 -4.98
C GLY A 153 6.89 0.86 -4.93
N SER A 154 7.53 1.52 -3.95
CA SER A 154 8.97 1.39 -3.78
C SER A 154 9.36 -0.01 -3.33
N ALA A 155 10.44 -0.54 -3.91
CA ALA A 155 10.83 -1.94 -3.77
C ALA A 155 12.31 -2.09 -3.44
N PHE A 156 12.66 -3.28 -2.95
CA PHE A 156 14.04 -3.70 -2.77
C PHE A 156 14.71 -3.84 -4.14
N GLY A 157 15.94 -3.33 -4.26
CA GLY A 157 16.66 -3.28 -5.53
C GLY A 157 16.90 -4.65 -6.17
N ASN A 158 16.98 -4.66 -7.50
CA ASN A 158 17.09 -5.88 -8.31
C ASN A 158 18.51 -6.50 -8.35
N THR A 159 19.53 -5.82 -7.82
CA THR A 159 20.93 -6.25 -7.83
C THR A 159 21.45 -6.42 -6.41
N LEU A 160 21.65 -7.68 -5.99
CA LEU A 160 22.14 -8.00 -4.64
C LEU A 160 23.58 -7.51 -4.41
N LEU A 161 23.80 -6.95 -3.23
CA LEU A 161 25.11 -6.66 -2.69
C LEU A 161 25.55 -7.77 -1.72
N GLU A 162 26.87 -7.89 -1.55
CA GLU A 162 27.43 -8.69 -0.47
C GLU A 162 27.08 -8.04 0.88
N ALA A 163 26.40 -8.80 1.74
CA ALA A 163 25.98 -8.34 3.05
C ALA A 163 26.20 -9.46 4.08
N GLU A 164 26.93 -9.11 5.15
CA GLU A 164 27.32 -10.00 6.23
C GLU A 164 26.95 -9.40 7.59
N THR A 165 26.71 -10.30 8.55
CA THR A 165 26.34 -10.00 9.93
C THR A 165 27.28 -10.78 10.85
N GLU A 166 27.67 -10.21 11.99
CA GLU A 166 28.55 -10.89 12.95
C GLU A 166 27.85 -12.08 13.63
N ASP A 167 26.52 -12.04 13.74
CA ASP A 167 25.71 -13.07 14.39
C ASP A 167 24.39 -13.31 13.62
N TYR A 168 24.46 -14.20 12.63
CA TYR A 168 23.31 -14.55 11.79
C TYR A 168 22.21 -15.33 12.53
N ILE A 169 22.53 -15.89 13.71
CA ILE A 169 21.55 -16.53 14.59
C ILE A 169 20.63 -15.46 15.16
N LYS A 170 21.16 -14.27 15.42
CA LYS A 170 20.43 -13.14 15.98
C LYS A 170 19.80 -12.23 14.94
N SER A 171 20.49 -11.99 13.83
CA SER A 171 20.07 -11.02 12.82
C SER A 171 20.63 -11.42 11.47
N THR A 172 19.77 -11.57 10.48
CA THR A 172 20.12 -11.72 9.07
C THR A 172 20.13 -10.37 8.37
N VAL A 173 20.90 -10.28 7.28
CA VAL A 173 21.01 -9.07 6.47
C VAL A 173 21.01 -9.41 4.98
N TYR A 174 20.27 -8.58 4.23
CA TYR A 174 20.23 -8.57 2.77
C TYR A 174 20.34 -7.13 2.31
N ALA A 175 21.14 -6.86 1.29
CA ALA A 175 21.29 -5.52 0.74
C ALA A 175 21.26 -5.57 -0.79
N SER A 176 20.77 -4.50 -1.39
CA SER A 176 20.68 -4.38 -2.84
C SER A 176 20.77 -2.93 -3.31
N ILE A 177 20.96 -2.80 -4.61
CA ILE A 177 20.82 -1.58 -5.39
C ILE A 177 19.93 -1.84 -6.59
N GLU A 178 19.44 -0.77 -7.22
CA GLU A 178 18.73 -0.88 -8.49
C GLU A 178 19.73 -0.83 -9.65
N ASP A 179 19.80 -1.92 -10.42
CA ASP A 179 20.75 -2.13 -11.51
C ASP A 179 22.21 -1.82 -11.11
N ASN A 180 22.70 -0.64 -11.49
CA ASN A 180 24.05 -0.16 -11.19
C ASN A 180 24.03 1.19 -10.44
N ASP A 181 22.87 1.65 -9.98
CA ASP A 181 22.74 2.89 -9.24
C ASP A 181 23.29 2.73 -7.82
N GLN A 182 24.37 3.44 -7.52
CA GLN A 182 25.00 3.41 -6.20
C GLN A 182 24.53 4.57 -5.31
N GLY A 183 23.61 5.42 -5.78
CA GLY A 183 23.03 6.54 -5.03
C GLY A 183 22.13 6.07 -3.89
N THR A 184 21.38 4.98 -4.11
CA THR A 184 20.48 4.38 -3.12
C THR A 184 20.87 2.94 -2.83
N VAL A 185 20.90 2.57 -1.54
CA VAL A 185 21.13 1.19 -1.07
C VAL A 185 19.98 0.80 -0.15
N SER A 186 19.29 -0.29 -0.48
CA SER A 186 18.31 -0.93 0.39
C SER A 186 18.98 -1.97 1.27
N VAL A 187 18.65 -2.01 2.55
CA VAL A 187 19.19 -2.97 3.53
C VAL A 187 18.08 -3.50 4.42
N ILE A 188 17.71 -4.77 4.22
CA ILE A 188 16.78 -5.50 5.08
C ILE A 188 17.57 -6.21 6.19
N LEU A 189 17.15 -6.00 7.43
CA LEU A 189 17.76 -6.53 8.66
C LEU A 189 16.68 -7.17 9.52
N THR A 190 16.92 -8.33 10.10
CA THR A 190 16.02 -8.90 11.12
C THR A 190 16.59 -8.71 12.53
N ASN A 191 15.73 -8.65 13.54
CA ASN A 191 16.11 -8.92 14.93
C ASN A 191 15.27 -10.08 15.44
N LYS A 192 15.95 -11.20 15.71
CA LYS A 192 15.34 -12.46 16.17
C LYS A 192 15.36 -12.58 17.70
N ASP A 193 15.97 -11.65 18.41
CA ASP A 193 15.89 -11.61 19.87
C ASP A 193 14.44 -11.29 20.28
N GLN A 194 13.88 -12.13 21.16
CA GLN A 194 12.49 -12.06 21.56
C GLN A 194 12.20 -10.97 22.60
N ASP A 195 13.22 -10.49 23.31
CA ASP A 195 13.04 -9.63 24.47
C ASP A 195 13.85 -8.33 24.39
N LYS A 196 14.81 -8.21 23.45
CA LYS A 196 15.75 -7.07 23.40
C LYS A 196 15.76 -6.35 22.06
N THR A 197 15.71 -5.02 22.17
CA THR A 197 16.10 -4.12 21.09
C THR A 197 17.59 -4.24 20.82
N GLU A 198 17.94 -4.24 19.53
CA GLU A 198 19.31 -4.32 19.05
C GLU A 198 19.75 -3.05 18.35
N ASN A 199 21.05 -2.76 18.44
CA ASN A 199 21.67 -1.64 17.73
C ASN A 199 22.46 -2.19 16.54
N ALA A 200 21.89 -2.14 15.35
CA ALA A 200 22.55 -2.53 14.12
C ALA A 200 23.51 -1.43 13.67
N ASN A 201 24.82 -1.70 13.71
CA ASN A 201 25.85 -0.78 13.19
C ASN A 201 26.15 -1.16 11.73
N ILE A 202 25.61 -0.41 10.80
CA ILE A 202 25.72 -0.66 9.35
C ILE A 202 26.93 0.12 8.82
N ASP A 203 27.83 -0.58 8.12
CA ASP A 203 29.06 -0.02 7.53
C ASP A 203 29.09 -0.32 6.02
N LEU A 204 28.70 0.65 5.19
CA LEU A 204 28.63 0.50 3.74
C LEU A 204 30.03 0.70 3.11
N LYS A 205 30.78 -0.40 3.02
CA LYS A 205 32.16 -0.42 2.53
C LYS A 205 32.25 -0.46 1.01
N GLY A 206 33.35 0.08 0.47
CA GLY A 206 33.67 -0.02 -0.95
C GLY A 206 32.92 0.93 -1.87
N SER A 207 31.91 1.65 -1.36
CA SER A 207 31.21 2.70 -2.12
C SER A 207 32.08 3.94 -2.30
N LYS A 208 31.98 4.57 -3.47
CA LYS A 208 32.54 5.91 -3.74
C LYS A 208 31.54 7.02 -3.44
N THR A 209 30.28 6.66 -3.26
CA THR A 209 29.17 7.53 -2.90
C THR A 209 29.30 7.93 -1.44
N SER A 210 28.91 9.16 -1.11
CA SER A 210 28.83 9.63 0.28
C SER A 210 27.37 9.83 0.64
N TYR A 211 26.80 8.82 1.30
CA TYR A 211 25.40 8.83 1.71
C TYR A 211 25.15 9.91 2.76
N LYS A 212 23.95 10.51 2.70
CA LYS A 212 23.57 11.66 3.53
C LYS A 212 22.46 11.31 4.51
N ASN A 213 21.50 10.54 4.04
CA ASN A 213 20.30 10.23 4.79
C ASN A 213 19.90 8.77 4.67
N ALA A 214 19.02 8.35 5.58
CA ALA A 214 18.35 7.07 5.48
C ALA A 214 16.91 7.18 6.01
N ALA A 215 16.01 6.42 5.40
CA ALA A 215 14.67 6.15 5.90
C ALA A 215 14.61 4.70 6.42
N VAL A 216 14.01 4.50 7.59
CA VAL A 216 13.90 3.19 8.24
C VAL A 216 12.43 2.82 8.40
N TYR A 217 12.05 1.76 7.72
CA TYR A 217 10.73 1.15 7.77
C TYR A 217 10.79 -0.09 8.66
N ILE A 218 9.89 -0.19 9.63
CA ILE A 218 9.87 -1.28 10.61
C ILE A 218 8.57 -2.08 10.49
N LEU A 219 8.71 -3.40 10.45
CA LEU A 219 7.64 -4.36 10.70
C LEU A 219 7.90 -5.04 12.06
N SER A 220 6.96 -4.98 12.99
CA SER A 220 7.10 -5.55 14.35
C SER A 220 5.83 -6.27 14.80
N GLY A 221 5.89 -7.01 15.91
CA GLY A 221 4.73 -7.77 16.41
C GLY A 221 3.52 -6.94 16.87
N ASP A 222 3.68 -5.62 17.00
CA ASP A 222 2.60 -4.71 17.42
C ASP A 222 1.63 -4.38 16.27
N SER A 223 2.09 -4.50 15.01
CA SER A 223 1.32 -4.15 13.83
C SER A 223 1.78 -4.96 12.62
N LYS A 224 0.82 -5.44 11.83
CA LYS A 224 1.09 -6.02 10.50
C LYS A 224 1.47 -4.97 9.45
N GLU A 225 1.32 -3.68 9.73
CA GLU A 225 1.69 -2.62 8.80
C GLU A 225 3.19 -2.33 8.85
N ILE A 226 3.77 -2.00 7.70
CA ILE A 226 5.14 -1.47 7.63
C ILE A 226 5.10 0.01 7.98
N ILE A 227 5.87 0.42 9.00
CA ILE A 227 5.82 1.78 9.53
C ILE A 227 7.17 2.47 9.30
N HIS A 228 7.15 3.57 8.56
CA HIS A 228 8.29 4.50 8.52
C HIS A 228 8.49 5.13 9.91
N LYS A 229 9.55 4.71 10.62
CA LYS A 229 9.72 4.99 12.05
C LYS A 229 10.88 5.90 12.35
N VAL A 230 11.92 5.90 11.53
CA VAL A 230 13.14 6.69 11.75
C VAL A 230 13.64 7.27 10.44
N SER A 231 14.03 8.55 10.47
CA SER A 231 14.80 9.18 9.41
C SER A 231 16.12 9.68 9.97
N ILE A 232 17.21 9.37 9.30
CA ILE A 232 18.57 9.77 9.64
C ILE A 232 19.01 10.77 8.57
N ASN A 233 19.63 11.90 8.94
CA ASN A 233 20.09 12.92 7.98
C ASN A 233 21.55 13.35 8.19
N ASP A 234 22.32 12.59 8.98
CA ASP A 234 23.70 12.92 9.30
C ASP A 234 24.64 11.70 9.25
N ILE A 235 24.48 10.88 8.21
CA ILE A 235 25.35 9.72 7.95
C ILE A 235 26.80 10.19 7.76
N LYS A 236 27.72 9.59 8.53
CA LYS A 236 29.16 9.92 8.51
C LYS A 236 29.96 8.69 8.11
N ASP A 237 30.93 8.88 7.23
CA ASP A 237 31.82 7.81 6.74
C ASP A 237 31.06 6.58 6.20
N ASN A 238 29.86 6.78 5.66
CA ASN A 238 28.93 5.74 5.22
C ASN A 238 28.57 4.71 6.32
N LYS A 239 28.52 5.19 7.57
CA LYS A 239 28.14 4.43 8.74
C LYS A 239 26.92 5.02 9.39
N LEU A 240 26.02 4.14 9.79
CA LEU A 240 24.80 4.49 10.51
C LEU A 240 24.49 3.42 11.55
N THR A 241 23.80 3.83 12.61
CA THR A 241 23.29 2.93 13.63
C THR A 241 21.77 2.99 13.61
N VAL A 242 21.13 1.83 13.56
CA VAL A 242 19.67 1.70 13.57
C VAL A 242 19.26 0.87 14.78
N GLU A 243 18.30 1.37 15.56
CA GLU A 243 17.67 0.59 16.63
C GLU A 243 16.56 -0.29 16.04
N ILE A 244 16.68 -1.60 16.25
CA ILE A 244 15.76 -2.61 15.75
C ILE A 244 15.07 -3.27 16.95
N PRO A 245 13.75 -3.07 17.16
CA PRO A 245 13.00 -3.66 18.27
C PRO A 245 13.12 -5.20 18.36
N PRO A 246 12.80 -5.83 19.51
CA PRO A 246 12.70 -7.29 19.60
C PRO A 246 11.71 -7.81 18.57
N LEU A 247 11.97 -9.00 18.01
CA LEU A 247 11.16 -9.63 16.95
C LEU A 247 10.63 -8.61 15.94
N SER A 248 11.54 -8.09 15.12
CA SER A 248 11.16 -7.13 14.10
C SER A 248 12.07 -7.20 12.89
N ILE A 249 11.66 -6.52 11.83
CA ILE A 249 12.38 -6.41 10.57
C ILE A 249 12.50 -4.92 10.25
N ALA A 250 13.68 -4.50 9.83
CA ALA A 250 13.95 -3.15 9.37
C ALA A 250 14.33 -3.19 7.89
N GLU A 251 13.63 -2.42 7.05
CA GLU A 251 14.12 -2.02 5.73
C GLU A 251 14.71 -0.61 5.85
N VAL A 252 16.02 -0.51 5.59
CA VAL A 252 16.81 0.72 5.72
C VAL A 252 17.21 1.16 4.32
N VAL A 253 16.59 2.25 3.85
CA VAL A 253 16.88 2.85 2.55
C VAL A 253 17.87 3.97 2.76
N VAL A 254 19.10 3.81 2.31
CA VAL A 254 20.21 4.76 2.47
C VAL A 254 20.43 5.51 1.16
N SER A 255 20.37 6.84 1.17
CA SER A 255 20.51 7.67 -0.04
C SER A 255 21.59 8.75 0.10
N ASP A 256 22.20 9.10 -1.03
CA ASP A 256 23.12 10.24 -1.19
C ASP A 256 22.44 11.55 -1.57
N ASP A 257 21.19 11.51 -2.07
CA ASP A 257 20.41 12.71 -2.38
C ASP A 257 19.62 13.16 -1.15
N GLU A 258 19.84 14.41 -0.71
CA GLU A 258 19.10 15.03 0.39
C GLU A 258 17.58 15.08 0.14
N LYS A 259 17.14 15.02 -1.12
CA LYS A 259 15.71 14.99 -1.48
C LYS A 259 15.01 13.71 -1.06
N ASP A 260 15.74 12.60 -0.98
CA ASP A 260 15.20 11.30 -0.56
C ASP A 260 14.99 11.22 0.96
N TYR A 261 15.38 12.27 1.69
CA TYR A 261 15.04 12.42 3.09
C TYR A 261 13.52 12.55 3.26
N LYS A 262 12.86 11.43 3.55
CA LYS A 262 11.49 11.39 4.02
C LYS A 262 11.52 11.69 5.52
N PRO A 263 11.00 12.83 6.05
CA PRO A 263 10.91 13.03 7.49
C PRO A 263 9.88 12.07 8.09
N VAL A 264 10.12 11.55 9.29
CA VAL A 264 9.09 10.83 10.04
C VAL A 264 7.99 11.82 10.37
N THR A 265 6.87 11.76 9.66
CA THR A 265 5.62 12.30 10.16
C THR A 265 5.21 11.40 11.31
N GLU A 266 5.36 11.87 12.56
CA GLU A 266 4.76 11.20 13.70
C GLU A 266 3.26 11.03 13.42
N LYS A 267 2.85 9.83 13.02
CA LYS A 267 1.49 9.39 13.32
C LYS A 267 1.46 9.33 14.83
N THR A 268 0.90 10.36 15.44
CA THR A 268 0.53 10.29 16.85
C THR A 268 -0.41 9.10 16.97
N GLU A 269 0.09 8.01 17.54
CA GLU A 269 -0.72 6.87 17.95
C GLU A 269 -1.92 7.44 18.70
N PRO A 270 -3.16 7.20 18.23
CA PRO A 270 -4.34 7.72 18.91
C PRO A 270 -4.32 7.19 20.34
N VAL A 271 -4.08 8.07 21.30
CA VAL A 271 -4.15 7.70 22.71
C VAL A 271 -5.60 7.38 22.99
N PHE A 272 -5.90 6.15 23.43
CA PHE A 272 -7.25 5.72 23.74
C PHE A 272 -7.53 5.80 25.24
N GLU A 273 -8.73 6.26 25.59
CA GLU A 273 -9.33 6.11 26.92
C GLU A 273 -10.29 4.93 26.92
N TYR A 274 -10.29 4.19 28.03
CA TYR A 274 -11.17 3.05 28.22
C TYR A 274 -12.21 3.36 29.30
N ALA A 275 -13.48 3.12 29.00
CA ALA A 275 -14.55 3.19 29.99
C ALA A 275 -15.06 1.79 30.31
N ASP A 276 -14.91 1.40 31.58
CA ASP A 276 -15.30 0.07 32.04
C ASP A 276 -16.82 -0.11 32.04
N GLY A 277 -17.25 -1.27 31.56
CA GLY A 277 -18.62 -1.74 31.62
C GLY A 277 -18.87 -2.61 32.84
N THR A 278 -20.08 -2.50 33.38
CA THR A 278 -20.61 -3.42 34.38
C THR A 278 -21.27 -4.61 33.69
N ILE A 279 -20.81 -5.82 34.06
CA ILE A 279 -21.31 -7.09 33.54
C ILE A 279 -22.40 -7.65 34.46
N SER A 280 -23.48 -8.11 33.86
CA SER A 280 -24.56 -8.84 34.51
C SER A 280 -24.75 -10.19 33.84
N LYS A 281 -25.07 -11.22 34.63
CA LYS A 281 -25.31 -12.55 34.10
C LYS A 281 -26.66 -12.59 33.36
N GLY A 282 -26.67 -13.07 32.13
CA GLY A 282 -27.88 -13.30 31.34
C GLY A 282 -28.66 -14.52 31.80
N GLU A 283 -29.85 -14.71 31.22
CA GLU A 283 -30.75 -15.82 31.57
C GLU A 283 -30.24 -17.19 31.13
N LYS A 284 -29.32 -17.23 30.15
CA LYS A 284 -28.75 -18.44 29.55
C LYS A 284 -27.23 -18.51 29.79
N PRO A 285 -26.64 -19.72 29.85
CA PRO A 285 -25.18 -19.87 29.79
C PRO A 285 -24.61 -19.19 28.54
N GLY A 286 -23.46 -18.50 28.67
CA GLY A 286 -22.84 -17.75 27.56
C GLY A 286 -23.49 -16.40 27.25
N TYR A 287 -24.51 -15.96 28.00
CA TYR A 287 -25.17 -14.67 27.79
C TYR A 287 -24.86 -13.72 28.95
N PHE A 288 -24.53 -12.48 28.62
CA PHE A 288 -24.25 -11.43 29.61
C PHE A 288 -24.86 -10.10 29.16
N GLY A 289 -25.40 -9.33 30.11
CA GLY A 289 -25.75 -7.94 29.86
C GLY A 289 -24.55 -7.06 30.18
N ILE A 290 -24.20 -6.14 29.28
CA ILE A 290 -23.14 -5.15 29.48
C ILE A 290 -23.80 -3.79 29.59
N SER A 291 -23.43 -3.03 30.62
CA SER A 291 -23.92 -1.66 30.82
C SER A 291 -22.75 -0.72 31.12
N PHE A 292 -22.81 0.50 30.59
CA PHE A 292 -21.78 1.53 30.73
C PHE A 292 -22.40 2.79 31.35
N ASP A 293 -21.59 3.56 32.07
CA ASP A 293 -22.04 4.85 32.63
C ASP A 293 -22.27 5.90 31.54
N GLU A 294 -21.63 5.72 30.39
CA GLU A 294 -21.69 6.56 29.21
C GLU A 294 -22.23 5.80 27.98
N ALA A 295 -22.52 6.54 26.91
CA ALA A 295 -23.01 5.96 25.67
C ALA A 295 -21.88 5.31 24.88
N ILE A 296 -22.17 4.17 24.26
CA ILE A 296 -21.23 3.45 23.39
C ILE A 296 -20.94 4.29 22.14
N ALA A 297 -21.97 4.94 21.57
CA ALA A 297 -21.86 5.99 20.54
C ALA A 297 -20.95 5.63 19.35
N GLY A 298 -21.01 4.37 18.90
CA GLY A 298 -20.22 3.89 17.77
C GLY A 298 -18.75 3.58 18.07
N ASN A 299 -18.28 3.79 19.30
CA ASN A 299 -16.93 3.41 19.70
C ASN A 299 -16.79 1.88 19.78
N PRO A 300 -15.60 1.32 19.46
CA PRO A 300 -15.35 -0.10 19.63
C PRO A 300 -15.58 -0.58 21.07
N VAL A 301 -16.07 -1.81 21.19
CA VAL A 301 -16.25 -2.49 22.47
C VAL A 301 -15.21 -3.58 22.60
N VAL A 302 -14.36 -3.48 23.62
CA VAL A 302 -13.35 -4.48 23.95
C VAL A 302 -13.91 -5.45 24.98
N LEU A 303 -13.92 -6.73 24.65
CA LEU A 303 -14.49 -7.83 25.43
C LEU A 303 -13.36 -8.69 26.00
N ASP A 304 -13.29 -8.86 27.32
CA ASP A 304 -12.33 -9.76 27.97
C ASP A 304 -13.00 -11.13 28.19
N ILE A 305 -12.66 -12.08 27.34
CA ILE A 305 -13.32 -13.39 27.22
C ILE A 305 -12.42 -14.47 27.83
N GLU A 306 -12.97 -15.24 28.76
CA GLU A 306 -12.36 -16.46 29.30
C GLU A 306 -13.03 -17.69 28.68
N LEU A 307 -12.22 -18.53 28.04
CA LEU A 307 -12.58 -19.84 27.49
C LEU A 307 -12.07 -20.93 28.44
N LYS A 308 -12.97 -21.74 29.00
CA LYS A 308 -12.61 -22.93 29.77
C LYS A 308 -12.72 -24.17 28.89
N ASP A 309 -11.68 -25.00 28.86
CA ASP A 309 -11.70 -26.33 28.22
C ASP A 309 -12.33 -26.37 26.80
N SER A 310 -12.21 -25.27 26.05
CA SER A 310 -12.79 -25.07 24.72
C SER A 310 -11.72 -24.53 23.77
N GLN A 311 -11.84 -24.91 22.49
CA GLN A 311 -10.87 -24.53 21.46
C GLN A 311 -11.17 -23.17 20.83
N SER A 312 -12.44 -22.82 20.72
CA SER A 312 -12.88 -21.50 20.26
C SER A 312 -14.32 -21.24 20.67
N ALA A 313 -14.73 -19.98 20.65
CA ALA A 313 -16.11 -19.57 20.78
C ALA A 313 -16.40 -18.38 19.87
N MET A 314 -17.66 -18.25 19.48
CA MET A 314 -18.13 -17.11 18.70
C MET A 314 -19.52 -16.69 19.16
N GLY A 315 -19.86 -15.46 18.81
CA GLY A 315 -21.11 -14.86 19.20
C GLY A 315 -21.25 -13.45 18.67
N CYS A 316 -22.10 -12.66 19.30
CA CYS A 316 -22.26 -11.25 18.95
C CYS A 316 -22.47 -10.36 20.17
N ILE A 317 -22.32 -9.05 19.92
CA ILE A 317 -22.96 -7.99 20.71
C ILE A 317 -24.10 -7.37 19.90
N ASP A 318 -25.15 -6.91 20.57
CA ASP A 318 -26.36 -6.44 19.88
C ASP A 318 -26.96 -5.13 20.41
N PHE A 319 -27.64 -4.45 19.51
CA PHE A 319 -28.30 -3.17 19.72
C PHE A 319 -29.71 -3.18 19.16
N ASN A 320 -30.59 -2.39 19.79
CA ASN A 320 -31.91 -2.11 19.27
C ASN A 320 -32.01 -0.62 18.93
N VAL A 321 -32.30 -0.31 17.67
CA VAL A 321 -32.39 1.08 17.17
C VAL A 321 -33.68 1.28 16.38
N GLN A 322 -34.08 2.54 16.20
CA GLN A 322 -35.22 2.89 15.34
C GLN A 322 -34.73 3.76 14.19
N VAL A 323 -35.13 3.41 12.96
CA VAL A 323 -34.86 4.20 11.75
C VAL A 323 -36.18 4.41 11.04
N ASP A 324 -36.53 5.67 10.78
CA ASP A 324 -37.78 6.07 10.10
C ASP A 324 -39.05 5.47 10.72
N GLY A 325 -39.04 5.21 12.03
CA GLY A 325 -40.16 4.62 12.78
C GLY A 325 -40.18 3.08 12.80
N THR A 326 -39.28 2.41 12.07
CA THR A 326 -39.12 0.96 12.09
C THR A 326 -38.07 0.56 13.14
N PRO A 327 -38.40 -0.36 14.08
CA PRO A 327 -37.43 -0.90 15.02
C PRO A 327 -36.58 -2.00 14.38
N TYR A 328 -35.27 -1.94 14.61
CA TYR A 328 -34.30 -2.92 14.15
C TYR A 328 -33.50 -3.50 15.32
N TRP A 329 -33.26 -4.80 15.25
CA TRP A 329 -32.25 -5.50 16.04
C TRP A 329 -30.99 -5.67 15.18
N VAL A 330 -29.84 -5.29 15.73
CA VAL A 330 -28.57 -5.19 15.00
C VAL A 330 -27.50 -5.92 15.80
N ASN A 331 -26.69 -6.75 15.15
CA ASN A 331 -25.61 -7.47 15.82
C ASN A 331 -24.26 -7.31 15.14
N TYR A 332 -23.21 -7.45 15.94
CA TYR A 332 -21.80 -7.38 15.54
C TYR A 332 -21.07 -8.57 16.14
N ASN A 333 -20.45 -9.40 15.29
CA ASN A 333 -19.86 -10.65 15.74
C ASN A 333 -18.54 -10.46 16.49
N TRP A 334 -18.26 -11.41 17.37
CA TRP A 334 -16.94 -11.62 17.98
C TRP A 334 -16.55 -13.09 17.84
N GLU A 335 -15.25 -13.35 17.75
CA GLU A 335 -14.65 -14.69 17.75
C GLU A 335 -13.45 -14.69 18.70
N ALA A 336 -13.31 -15.77 19.47
CA ALA A 336 -12.18 -16.00 20.36
C ALA A 336 -11.65 -17.43 20.15
N LYS A 337 -10.36 -17.54 19.81
CA LYS A 337 -9.63 -18.82 19.71
C LYS A 337 -8.82 -19.16 20.98
N ALA A 338 -8.72 -18.21 21.90
CA ALA A 338 -8.11 -18.36 23.21
C ALA A 338 -8.75 -17.35 24.19
N SER A 339 -8.47 -17.50 25.48
CA SER A 339 -8.85 -16.48 26.46
C SER A 339 -8.07 -15.18 26.20
N GLY A 340 -8.74 -14.02 26.28
CA GLY A 340 -8.11 -12.73 26.06
C GLY A 340 -9.09 -11.64 25.66
N LYS A 341 -8.55 -10.49 25.25
CA LYS A 341 -9.34 -9.34 24.80
C LYS A 341 -9.66 -9.45 23.31
N VAL A 342 -10.93 -9.25 22.96
CA VAL A 342 -11.44 -9.19 21.59
C VAL A 342 -12.06 -7.81 21.37
N GLU A 343 -11.66 -7.11 20.32
CA GLU A 343 -12.23 -5.81 19.95
C GLU A 343 -13.33 -5.99 18.90
N VAL A 344 -14.49 -5.39 19.15
CA VAL A 344 -15.62 -5.37 18.21
C VAL A 344 -15.85 -3.95 17.73
N THR A 345 -15.65 -3.70 16.44
CA THR A 345 -15.96 -2.41 15.81
C THR A 345 -17.44 -2.35 15.42
N LEU A 346 -18.01 -1.14 15.44
CA LEU A 346 -19.44 -0.92 15.16
C LEU A 346 -19.67 -0.36 13.74
N ASP A 347 -18.73 -0.57 12.83
CA ASP A 347 -18.75 -0.01 11.48
C ASP A 347 -19.69 -0.76 10.55
N GLU A 348 -19.57 -2.09 10.51
CA GLU A 348 -20.35 -2.96 9.65
C GLU A 348 -21.08 -4.01 10.50
N PRO A 349 -22.41 -3.92 10.63
CA PRO A 349 -23.17 -4.91 11.39
C PRO A 349 -23.14 -6.25 10.66
N THR A 350 -22.97 -7.32 11.42
CA THR A 350 -22.96 -8.69 10.88
C THR A 350 -24.37 -9.19 10.57
N GLY A 351 -25.40 -8.62 11.22
CA GLY A 351 -26.79 -8.85 10.84
C GLY A 351 -27.73 -7.75 11.29
N VAL A 352 -28.75 -7.50 10.47
CA VAL A 352 -29.80 -6.50 10.71
C VAL A 352 -31.16 -7.18 10.54
N MET A 353 -32.02 -7.07 11.55
CA MET A 353 -33.38 -7.60 11.51
C MET A 353 -34.40 -6.51 11.79
N ASP A 354 -35.42 -6.38 10.93
CA ASP A 354 -36.63 -5.62 11.22
C ASP A 354 -37.47 -6.40 12.23
N VAL A 355 -37.74 -5.80 13.38
CA VAL A 355 -38.47 -6.42 14.50
C VAL A 355 -39.82 -5.74 14.76
N SER A 356 -40.40 -5.08 13.74
CA SER A 356 -41.73 -4.49 13.80
C SER A 356 -42.85 -5.53 13.88
N GLY A 357 -42.60 -6.74 13.35
CA GLY A 357 -43.53 -7.87 13.32
C GLY A 357 -43.37 -8.83 14.50
N SER A 358 -44.20 -9.88 14.54
CA SER A 358 -44.10 -10.97 15.51
C SER A 358 -42.93 -11.92 15.26
N GLU A 359 -42.39 -11.91 14.04
CA GLU A 359 -41.19 -12.63 13.63
C GLU A 359 -40.22 -11.60 13.04
N GLY A 360 -38.95 -11.66 13.44
CA GLY A 360 -37.91 -10.76 12.91
C GLY A 360 -37.62 -11.11 11.45
N VAL A 361 -37.50 -10.10 10.60
CA VAL A 361 -37.18 -10.27 9.18
C VAL A 361 -35.77 -9.78 8.93
N GLU A 362 -34.89 -10.67 8.47
CA GLU A 362 -33.52 -10.32 8.09
C GLU A 362 -33.52 -9.33 6.91
N ILE A 363 -32.77 -8.25 7.05
CA ILE A 363 -32.59 -7.23 6.04
C ILE A 363 -31.30 -7.50 5.28
N LYS A 364 -31.40 -7.59 3.95
CA LYS A 364 -30.27 -7.77 3.03
C LYS A 364 -30.00 -6.56 2.14
N ASP A 365 -30.82 -5.52 2.27
CA ASP A 365 -30.67 -4.28 1.52
C ASP A 365 -29.52 -3.46 2.14
N GLU A 366 -28.43 -3.30 1.39
CA GLU A 366 -27.21 -2.62 1.86
C GLU A 366 -27.46 -1.15 2.23
N ALA A 367 -28.35 -0.45 1.52
CA ALA A 367 -28.67 0.94 1.83
C ALA A 367 -29.45 1.06 3.15
N VAL A 368 -30.32 0.10 3.45
CA VAL A 368 -31.00 0.03 4.75
C VAL A 368 -30.02 -0.34 5.85
N ILE A 369 -29.14 -1.33 5.61
CA ILE A 369 -28.10 -1.75 6.56
C ILE A 369 -27.20 -0.56 6.93
N ALA A 370 -26.72 0.22 5.94
CA ALA A 370 -25.89 1.40 6.19
C ALA A 370 -26.60 2.46 7.04
N LYS A 371 -27.89 2.73 6.79
CA LYS A 371 -28.69 3.66 7.62
C LYS A 371 -28.86 3.17 9.05
N VAL A 372 -29.06 1.86 9.23
CA VAL A 372 -29.22 1.25 10.55
C VAL A 372 -27.89 1.25 11.32
N ALA A 373 -26.77 0.96 10.66
CA ALA A 373 -25.43 1.06 11.24
C ALA A 373 -25.13 2.49 11.73
N GLU A 374 -25.44 3.50 10.90
CA GLU A 374 -25.34 4.92 11.29
C GLU A 374 -26.22 5.26 12.50
N ALA A 375 -27.42 4.67 12.58
CA ALA A 375 -28.31 4.86 13.71
C ALA A 375 -27.76 4.23 15.01
N VAL A 376 -27.06 3.08 14.93
CA VAL A 376 -26.34 2.49 16.09
C VAL A 376 -25.25 3.45 16.56
N LYS A 377 -24.42 3.97 15.64
CA LYS A 377 -23.34 4.92 15.96
C LYS A 377 -23.86 6.20 16.63
N LYS A 378 -24.99 6.70 16.17
CA LYS A 378 -25.65 7.91 16.71
C LYS A 378 -26.53 7.63 17.93
N SER A 379 -26.73 6.37 18.30
CA SER A 379 -27.58 6.01 19.42
C SER A 379 -26.96 6.43 20.75
N ASN A 380 -27.81 6.79 21.71
CA ASN A 380 -27.38 7.01 23.09
C ASN A 380 -27.41 5.69 23.90
N ALA A 381 -27.18 4.55 23.23
CA ALA A 381 -27.21 3.24 23.86
C ALA A 381 -26.07 3.13 24.87
N LYS A 382 -26.42 2.83 26.12
CA LYS A 382 -25.47 2.62 27.23
C LYS A 382 -25.33 1.14 27.60
N SER A 383 -25.93 0.26 26.81
CA SER A 383 -25.94 -1.16 27.09
C SER A 383 -26.01 -1.95 25.81
N THR A 384 -25.41 -3.13 25.84
CA THR A 384 -25.49 -4.16 24.82
C THR A 384 -25.63 -5.50 25.53
N THR A 385 -26.04 -6.55 24.83
CA THR A 385 -25.84 -7.90 25.36
C THR A 385 -24.65 -8.55 24.67
N PHE A 386 -24.01 -9.48 25.36
CA PHE A 386 -23.02 -10.40 24.83
C PHE A 386 -23.73 -11.74 24.73
N GLN A 387 -23.74 -12.31 23.53
CA GLN A 387 -24.42 -13.57 23.24
C GLN A 387 -23.40 -14.53 22.66
N THR A 388 -23.30 -15.72 23.23
CA THR A 388 -22.58 -16.86 22.62
C THR A 388 -23.58 -17.72 21.86
N TRP A 389 -23.23 -18.10 20.63
CA TRP A 389 -24.06 -19.00 19.82
C TRP A 389 -23.36 -20.31 19.45
N TYR A 390 -22.05 -20.40 19.66
CA TYR A 390 -21.25 -21.57 19.32
C TYR A 390 -19.99 -21.62 20.18
N VAL A 391 -19.70 -22.80 20.72
CA VAL A 391 -18.47 -23.11 21.46
C VAL A 391 -17.90 -24.40 20.91
N ALA A 392 -16.73 -24.35 20.30
CA ALA A 392 -16.06 -25.54 19.78
C ALA A 392 -15.42 -26.33 20.92
N ASP A 393 -15.84 -27.59 21.09
CA ASP A 393 -15.06 -28.56 21.85
C ASP A 393 -13.85 -29.09 21.05
N SER A 394 -13.13 -30.04 21.65
CA SER A 394 -11.98 -30.71 21.01
C SER A 394 -12.30 -31.43 19.69
N ALA A 395 -13.58 -31.72 19.41
CA ALA A 395 -14.05 -32.37 18.18
C ALA A 395 -14.60 -31.36 17.16
N TRP A 396 -14.54 -30.05 17.44
CA TRP A 396 -15.15 -28.99 16.63
C TRP A 396 -16.67 -29.14 16.50
N GLU A 397 -17.32 -29.69 17.53
CA GLU A 397 -18.77 -29.69 17.67
C GLU A 397 -19.20 -28.60 18.67
N ASP A 398 -20.43 -28.09 18.52
CA ASP A 398 -21.01 -27.12 19.45
C ASP A 398 -21.16 -27.76 20.84
N SER A 399 -20.71 -27.06 21.86
CA SER A 399 -20.54 -27.58 23.21
C SER A 399 -21.25 -26.73 24.27
N ASP A 400 -20.93 -26.93 25.54
CA ASP A 400 -21.54 -26.21 26.65
C ASP A 400 -21.13 -24.72 26.63
N HIS A 401 -22.10 -23.83 26.37
CA HIS A 401 -21.89 -22.38 26.37
C HIS A 401 -21.54 -21.82 27.75
N SER A 402 -21.65 -22.61 28.83
CA SER A 402 -21.17 -22.25 30.18
C SER A 402 -19.63 -22.17 30.27
N LEU A 403 -18.93 -22.71 29.27
CA LEU A 403 -17.48 -22.65 29.16
C LEU A 403 -16.95 -21.26 28.77
N VAL A 404 -17.83 -20.36 28.30
CA VAL A 404 -17.50 -18.97 27.98
C VAL A 404 -17.89 -18.07 29.14
N THR A 405 -16.93 -17.28 29.62
CA THR A 405 -17.17 -16.27 30.66
C THR A 405 -16.68 -14.91 30.19
N LEU A 406 -17.55 -13.90 30.19
CA LEU A 406 -17.13 -12.52 30.00
C LEU A 406 -16.63 -11.96 31.34
N LYS A 407 -15.35 -11.60 31.40
CA LYS A 407 -14.66 -11.08 32.60
C LYS A 407 -14.75 -9.56 32.71
N GLY A 408 -14.71 -8.89 31.57
CA GLY A 408 -14.67 -7.44 31.45
C GLY A 408 -15.20 -6.99 30.10
N ALA A 409 -15.69 -5.75 30.04
CA ALA A 409 -16.03 -5.08 28.80
C ALA A 409 -15.65 -3.61 28.93
N GLN A 410 -15.10 -3.01 27.88
CA GLN A 410 -14.66 -1.61 27.89
C GLN A 410 -15.09 -0.92 26.60
N ILE A 411 -15.54 0.33 26.67
CA ILE A 411 -15.62 1.19 25.49
C ILE A 411 -14.22 1.73 25.22
N LYS A 412 -13.69 1.57 24.01
CA LYS A 412 -12.41 2.13 23.57
C LYS A 412 -12.67 3.45 22.85
N LYS A 413 -12.35 4.57 23.50
CA LYS A 413 -12.55 5.93 22.98
C LYS A 413 -11.21 6.55 22.62
N ALA A 414 -11.16 7.44 21.64
CA ALA A 414 -10.01 8.34 21.53
C ALA A 414 -9.99 9.31 22.72
N SER A 415 -8.83 9.52 23.35
CA SER A 415 -8.64 10.43 24.48
C SER A 415 -8.88 11.88 24.09
N GLU A 416 -9.48 12.67 25.00
CA GLU A 416 -9.58 14.12 24.85
C GLU A 416 -8.20 14.75 25.14
N GLY A 417 -7.30 14.68 24.17
CA GLY A 417 -5.93 15.18 24.30
C GLY A 417 -4.94 14.60 23.29
N ALA A 418 -5.28 13.49 22.62
CA ALA A 418 -4.68 13.19 21.33
C ALA A 418 -4.95 14.38 20.39
N ALA A 419 -3.96 14.78 19.59
CA ALA A 419 -4.24 15.69 18.47
C ALA A 419 -5.44 15.08 17.75
N PRO A 420 -6.60 15.76 17.69
CA PRO A 420 -7.78 15.15 17.12
C PRO A 420 -7.37 14.70 15.71
N ALA A 421 -7.72 13.46 15.34
CA ALA A 421 -7.85 13.14 13.92
C ALA A 421 -8.58 14.33 13.31
N ALA A 422 -7.88 15.08 12.45
CA ALA A 422 -8.25 16.45 12.11
C ALA A 422 -9.75 16.46 11.86
N LYS A 423 -10.54 17.09 12.75
CA LYS A 423 -12.02 16.96 12.71
C LYS A 423 -12.40 17.17 11.25
N THR A 424 -12.93 16.17 10.56
CA THR A 424 -13.27 16.33 9.15
C THR A 424 -14.73 16.74 9.06
N THR A 425 -15.03 17.55 8.06
CA THR A 425 -16.41 17.86 7.67
C THR A 425 -16.68 17.07 6.40
N GLU A 426 -17.73 16.23 6.44
CA GLU A 426 -18.28 15.59 5.24
C GLU A 426 -19.34 16.50 4.62
N ILE A 427 -19.19 16.78 3.34
CA ILE A 427 -20.12 17.59 2.56
C ILE A 427 -20.65 16.72 1.42
N GLU A 428 -21.95 16.47 1.43
CA GLU A 428 -22.61 15.72 0.36
C GLU A 428 -22.51 16.46 -0.98
N GLY A 429 -22.04 15.76 -2.01
CA GLY A 429 -22.04 16.21 -3.39
C GLY A 429 -23.33 15.82 -4.10
N THR A 430 -23.70 16.59 -5.12
CA THR A 430 -24.73 16.20 -6.07
C THR A 430 -24.11 15.33 -7.16
N VAL A 431 -24.66 14.14 -7.36
CA VAL A 431 -24.25 13.21 -8.43
C VAL A 431 -25.35 13.17 -9.49
N LYS A 432 -24.97 13.31 -10.77
CA LYS A 432 -25.90 13.26 -11.90
C LYS A 432 -25.31 12.41 -13.02
N ALA A 433 -26.03 11.37 -13.45
CA ALA A 433 -25.61 10.53 -14.56
C ALA A 433 -25.44 11.35 -15.85
N ASP A 434 -24.36 11.08 -16.58
CA ASP A 434 -24.14 11.58 -17.94
C ASP A 434 -25.19 10.95 -18.87
N ALA A 435 -25.85 11.79 -19.67
CA ALA A 435 -26.92 11.36 -20.55
C ALA A 435 -26.43 10.66 -21.83
N GLU A 436 -25.16 10.87 -22.19
CA GLU A 436 -24.52 10.38 -23.42
C GLU A 436 -23.51 9.26 -23.15
N LYS A 437 -22.92 9.20 -21.95
CA LYS A 437 -21.91 8.21 -21.56
C LYS A 437 -22.36 7.39 -20.34
N ALA A 438 -22.94 6.22 -20.60
CA ALA A 438 -23.36 5.33 -19.52
C ALA A 438 -22.16 4.89 -18.65
N GLY A 439 -22.34 4.93 -17.32
CA GLY A 439 -21.25 4.69 -16.35
C GLY A 439 -20.48 5.95 -15.94
N ASN A 440 -20.76 7.11 -16.55
CA ASN A 440 -20.16 8.39 -16.18
C ASN A 440 -21.15 9.28 -15.42
N TYR A 441 -20.64 10.12 -14.52
CA TYR A 441 -21.45 10.98 -13.66
C TYR A 441 -20.78 12.35 -13.46
N ASP A 442 -21.57 13.42 -13.49
CA ASP A 442 -21.17 14.74 -13.02
C ASP A 442 -21.28 14.78 -11.48
N ILE A 443 -20.21 15.21 -10.83
CA ILE A 443 -20.15 15.47 -9.38
C ILE A 443 -20.09 16.99 -9.17
N SER A 444 -20.92 17.51 -8.26
CA SER A 444 -20.91 18.93 -7.88
C SER A 444 -21.02 19.11 -6.36
N PHE A 445 -20.04 19.78 -5.76
CA PHE A 445 -20.04 20.14 -4.34
C PHE A 445 -20.56 21.56 -4.12
N PRO A 446 -21.24 21.84 -3.00
CA PRO A 446 -21.71 23.19 -2.67
C PRO A 446 -20.54 24.14 -2.35
N GLU A 447 -19.43 23.61 -1.86
CA GLU A 447 -18.23 24.34 -1.47
C GLU A 447 -17.02 23.89 -2.28
N LYS A 448 -15.95 24.69 -2.22
CA LYS A 448 -14.67 24.33 -2.82
C LYS A 448 -14.02 23.19 -2.04
N THR A 449 -13.18 22.42 -2.71
CA THR A 449 -12.55 21.21 -2.15
C THR A 449 -11.57 21.52 -1.03
N ASP A 450 -10.93 22.68 -1.04
CA ASP A 450 -9.89 23.09 -0.08
C ASP A 450 -8.74 22.06 0.05
N GLY A 451 -8.50 21.27 -1.01
CA GLY A 451 -7.52 20.17 -1.00
C GLY A 451 -7.94 18.98 -0.14
N GLY A 452 -9.23 18.85 0.17
CA GLY A 452 -9.81 17.68 0.83
C GLY A 452 -9.87 16.45 -0.10
N LYS A 453 -10.50 15.38 0.39
CA LYS A 453 -10.68 14.13 -0.34
C LYS A 453 -12.09 14.01 -0.92
N ILE A 454 -12.24 13.26 -2.01
CA ILE A 454 -13.55 12.81 -2.47
C ILE A 454 -13.74 11.35 -2.08
N VAL A 455 -14.81 11.05 -1.35
CA VAL A 455 -15.23 9.67 -1.07
C VAL A 455 -16.38 9.33 -2.00
N ALA A 456 -16.15 8.39 -2.91
CA ALA A 456 -17.14 7.94 -3.89
C ALA A 456 -17.62 6.53 -3.57
N GLU A 457 -18.94 6.34 -3.50
CA GLU A 457 -19.58 5.05 -3.27
C GLU A 457 -20.07 4.47 -4.59
N ILE A 458 -19.49 3.34 -4.98
CA ILE A 458 -19.62 2.74 -6.30
C ILE A 458 -20.29 1.38 -6.17
N ASP A 459 -21.30 1.15 -7.00
CA ASP A 459 -21.99 -0.13 -7.13
C ASP A 459 -21.62 -0.76 -8.47
N ILE A 460 -21.13 -2.00 -8.43
CA ILE A 460 -20.67 -2.80 -9.56
C ILE A 460 -21.58 -4.03 -9.62
N LYS A 461 -22.53 -4.03 -10.54
CA LYS A 461 -23.58 -5.06 -10.58
C LYS A 461 -23.06 -6.40 -11.08
N ASP A 462 -22.99 -7.40 -10.18
CA ASP A 462 -22.64 -8.80 -10.47
C ASP A 462 -21.29 -9.01 -11.22
N ASN A 463 -20.36 -8.07 -11.08
CA ASN A 463 -19.08 -8.02 -11.81
C ASN A 463 -17.87 -8.04 -10.85
N THR A 464 -16.68 -8.41 -11.37
CA THR A 464 -15.49 -8.68 -10.54
C THR A 464 -14.39 -7.63 -10.61
N PHE A 465 -14.50 -6.67 -11.53
CA PHE A 465 -13.58 -5.55 -11.61
C PHE A 465 -14.19 -4.39 -12.39
N ALA A 466 -13.95 -3.16 -11.93
CA ALA A 466 -14.15 -1.95 -12.71
C ALA A 466 -13.03 -0.95 -12.42
N ASN A 467 -12.70 -0.11 -13.41
CA ASN A 467 -11.79 1.01 -13.22
C ASN A 467 -12.23 2.25 -13.99
N GLY A 468 -11.59 3.36 -13.68
CA GLY A 468 -11.79 4.63 -14.36
C GLY A 468 -11.03 5.77 -13.68
N CYS A 469 -11.57 6.98 -13.77
CA CYS A 469 -11.02 8.12 -13.05
C CYS A 469 -12.11 9.05 -12.51
N VAL A 470 -11.72 9.92 -11.59
CA VAL A 470 -12.41 11.18 -11.31
C VAL A 470 -11.56 12.31 -11.84
N ASP A 471 -12.13 13.20 -12.65
CA ASP A 471 -11.36 14.22 -13.35
C ASP A 471 -12.00 15.61 -13.32
N THR A 472 -11.19 16.61 -13.62
CA THR A 472 -11.60 17.99 -13.81
C THR A 472 -10.65 18.69 -14.78
N SER A 473 -10.86 19.97 -15.05
CA SER A 473 -9.93 20.75 -15.87
C SER A 473 -9.68 22.12 -15.25
N VAL A 474 -8.41 22.52 -15.21
CA VAL A 474 -7.99 23.80 -14.64
C VAL A 474 -7.04 24.53 -15.57
N LYS A 475 -7.10 25.86 -15.58
CA LYS A 475 -6.23 26.70 -16.41
C LYS A 475 -5.01 27.16 -15.61
N TYR A 476 -3.83 26.68 -15.96
CA TYR A 476 -2.56 27.08 -15.33
C TYR A 476 -1.64 27.75 -16.36
N LYS A 477 -1.15 28.95 -16.05
CA LYS A 477 -0.27 29.77 -16.93
C LYS A 477 -0.74 29.92 -18.38
N GLY A 478 -2.07 29.88 -18.61
CA GLY A 478 -2.68 30.05 -19.93
C GLY A 478 -3.06 28.75 -20.65
N THR A 479 -2.61 27.60 -20.14
CA THR A 479 -2.90 26.27 -20.68
C THR A 479 -4.02 25.60 -19.87
N ASP A 480 -4.97 24.96 -20.55
CA ASP A 480 -6.03 24.15 -19.91
C ASP A 480 -5.52 22.72 -19.70
N TYR A 481 -5.27 22.35 -18.45
CA TYR A 481 -4.83 21.00 -18.09
C TYR A 481 -6.02 20.15 -17.71
N TRP A 482 -6.06 18.92 -18.23
CA TRP A 482 -6.97 17.88 -17.76
C TRP A 482 -6.30 17.15 -16.60
N VAL A 483 -7.03 17.02 -15.50
CA VAL A 483 -6.51 16.48 -14.25
C VAL A 483 -7.36 15.29 -13.86
N HIS A 484 -6.75 14.15 -13.59
CA HIS A 484 -7.49 12.93 -13.27
C HIS A 484 -6.88 12.18 -12.07
N TYR A 485 -7.75 11.42 -11.43
CA TYR A 485 -7.44 10.56 -10.29
C TYR A 485 -8.01 9.18 -10.59
N ASN A 486 -7.13 8.20 -10.81
CA ASN A 486 -7.56 6.88 -11.23
C ASN A 486 -8.16 6.10 -10.05
N TRP A 487 -9.13 5.24 -10.35
CA TRP A 487 -9.72 4.33 -9.37
C TRP A 487 -9.93 2.95 -9.97
N ASP A 488 -9.87 1.93 -9.13
CA ASP A 488 -10.30 0.57 -9.46
C ASP A 488 -10.95 -0.13 -8.25
N LEU A 489 -11.81 -1.10 -8.54
CA LEU A 489 -12.54 -1.86 -7.53
C LEU A 489 -12.83 -3.28 -8.02
N LYS A 490 -12.70 -4.27 -7.13
CA LYS A 490 -13.03 -5.67 -7.41
C LYS A 490 -14.50 -6.06 -7.11
N LYS A 491 -15.21 -5.20 -6.38
CA LYS A 491 -16.63 -5.34 -6.03
C LYS A 491 -17.18 -3.97 -5.62
N SER A 492 -18.50 -3.83 -5.48
CA SER A 492 -19.13 -2.63 -4.92
C SER A 492 -18.45 -2.19 -3.62
N GLY A 493 -18.27 -0.89 -3.43
CA GLY A 493 -17.54 -0.35 -2.29
C GLY A 493 -17.29 1.15 -2.39
N LYS A 494 -16.55 1.67 -1.41
CA LYS A 494 -16.14 3.08 -1.37
C LYS A 494 -14.69 3.21 -1.80
N ILE A 495 -14.39 4.26 -2.55
CA ILE A 495 -13.03 4.70 -2.84
C ILE A 495 -12.78 6.07 -2.20
N GLU A 496 -11.55 6.30 -1.78
CA GLU A 496 -11.08 7.63 -1.38
C GLU A 496 -10.15 8.17 -2.47
N ILE A 497 -10.41 9.40 -2.91
CA ILE A 497 -9.60 10.11 -3.89
C ILE A 497 -8.93 11.27 -3.16
N ASP A 498 -7.60 11.21 -3.08
CA ASP A 498 -6.79 12.29 -2.52
C ASP A 498 -6.54 13.37 -3.58
N LEU A 499 -7.15 14.55 -3.39
CA LEU A 499 -7.01 15.63 -4.37
C LEU A 499 -5.64 16.33 -4.31
N SER A 500 -4.79 16.00 -3.33
CA SER A 500 -3.46 16.61 -3.18
C SER A 500 -2.41 16.06 -4.14
N ASP A 501 -2.66 14.90 -4.74
CA ASP A 501 -1.73 14.22 -5.65
C ASP A 501 -2.38 13.95 -7.03
N PRO A 502 -2.51 14.99 -7.89
CA PRO A 502 -3.15 14.85 -9.20
C PRO A 502 -2.22 14.27 -10.27
N ALA A 503 -2.74 13.36 -11.11
CA ALA A 503 -2.17 13.13 -12.43
C ALA A 503 -2.62 14.26 -13.37
N VAL A 504 -1.65 14.92 -14.02
CA VAL A 504 -1.87 16.12 -14.83
C VAL A 504 -1.49 15.86 -16.27
N MET A 505 -2.48 15.76 -17.15
CA MET A 505 -2.26 15.55 -18.57
C MET A 505 -1.86 16.86 -19.25
N ASP A 506 -0.68 16.86 -19.88
CA ASP A 506 -0.25 17.96 -20.73
C ASP A 506 -1.01 17.89 -22.07
N PRO A 507 -1.85 18.89 -22.38
CA PRO A 507 -2.66 18.88 -23.61
C PRO A 507 -1.82 18.95 -24.89
N SER A 508 -0.52 19.28 -24.80
CA SER A 508 0.39 19.32 -25.94
C SER A 508 1.00 17.96 -26.29
N THR A 509 1.16 17.08 -25.29
CA THR A 509 1.78 15.76 -25.46
C THR A 509 0.76 14.62 -25.37
N GLU A 510 -0.44 14.92 -24.88
CA GLU A 510 -1.48 13.94 -24.54
C GLU A 510 -0.98 12.86 -23.57
N LYS A 511 -0.05 13.23 -22.68
CA LYS A 511 0.50 12.38 -21.62
C LYS A 511 0.53 13.12 -20.29
N ASP A 512 0.54 12.36 -19.21
CA ASP A 512 0.79 12.93 -17.88
C ASP A 512 2.19 13.55 -17.84
N THR A 513 2.27 14.75 -17.29
CA THR A 513 3.53 15.47 -17.13
C THR A 513 4.17 15.12 -15.80
N ASP A 514 5.49 14.96 -15.80
CA ASP A 514 6.32 14.81 -14.59
C ASP A 514 6.87 16.17 -14.11
N ASP A 515 6.43 17.29 -14.71
CA ASP A 515 6.86 18.64 -14.34
C ASP A 515 6.25 19.06 -12.98
N GLU A 516 7.06 18.98 -11.92
CA GLU A 516 6.67 19.33 -10.56
C GLU A 516 6.10 20.75 -10.41
N GLU A 517 6.55 21.72 -11.22
CA GLU A 517 6.04 23.10 -11.15
C GLU A 517 4.62 23.19 -11.71
N ILE A 518 4.34 22.41 -12.76
CA ILE A 518 3.00 22.28 -13.33
C ILE A 518 2.09 21.51 -12.38
N ILE A 519 2.51 20.33 -11.91
CA ILE A 519 1.72 19.49 -11.00
C ILE A 519 1.34 20.28 -9.74
N LYS A 520 2.30 20.93 -9.08
CA LYS A 520 2.05 21.73 -7.87
C LYS A 520 1.16 22.92 -8.13
N GLY A 521 1.39 23.64 -9.24
CA GLY A 521 0.56 24.78 -9.62
C GLY A 521 -0.89 24.40 -9.93
N VAL A 522 -1.07 23.25 -10.58
CA VAL A 522 -2.38 22.67 -10.88
C VAL A 522 -3.06 22.15 -9.61
N ALA A 523 -2.36 21.43 -8.74
CA ALA A 523 -2.87 20.95 -7.45
C ALA A 523 -3.42 22.09 -6.57
N ASP A 524 -2.74 23.25 -6.57
CA ASP A 524 -3.23 24.44 -5.86
C ASP A 524 -4.55 24.97 -6.44
N LEU A 525 -4.74 24.91 -7.77
CA LEU A 525 -5.98 25.32 -8.43
C LEU A 525 -7.14 24.33 -8.21
N ILE A 526 -6.84 23.05 -7.96
CA ILE A 526 -7.85 22.02 -7.67
C ILE A 526 -8.57 22.33 -6.35
N LYS A 527 -7.89 22.99 -5.39
CA LYS A 527 -8.46 23.39 -4.10
C LYS A 527 -9.68 24.32 -4.24
N ASP A 528 -9.77 25.04 -5.35
CA ASP A 528 -10.89 25.93 -5.66
C ASP A 528 -11.98 25.27 -6.51
N GLN A 529 -11.79 24.02 -6.95
CA GLN A 529 -12.77 23.29 -7.74
C GLN A 529 -13.97 22.87 -6.90
N LYS A 530 -15.11 22.78 -7.59
CA LYS A 530 -16.38 22.29 -7.04
C LYS A 530 -16.99 21.19 -7.88
N LYS A 531 -16.43 20.94 -9.06
CA LYS A 531 -17.01 20.10 -10.09
C LYS A 531 -15.98 19.12 -10.61
N PHE A 532 -16.41 17.88 -10.70
CA PHE A 532 -15.63 16.77 -11.19
C PHE A 532 -16.52 15.89 -12.05
N THR A 533 -15.90 15.11 -12.92
CA THR A 533 -16.55 14.04 -13.66
C THR A 533 -16.05 12.73 -13.10
N PHE A 534 -16.94 11.78 -12.85
CA PHE A 534 -16.60 10.40 -12.60
C PHE A 534 -16.72 9.65 -13.93
N GLN A 535 -15.65 9.01 -14.36
CA GLN A 535 -15.60 8.23 -15.59
C GLN A 535 -15.35 6.77 -15.27
N THR A 536 -16.05 5.88 -15.96
CA THR A 536 -15.77 4.45 -16.01
C THR A 536 -15.09 4.13 -17.34
N TRP A 537 -13.97 3.42 -17.30
CA TRP A 537 -13.20 3.06 -18.50
C TRP A 537 -13.37 1.59 -18.86
N TYR A 538 -13.29 0.70 -17.87
CA TYR A 538 -13.36 -0.74 -18.09
C TYR A 538 -14.12 -1.43 -16.97
N VAL A 539 -14.91 -2.45 -17.34
CA VAL A 539 -15.63 -3.34 -16.42
C VAL A 539 -15.49 -4.76 -16.93
N ASN A 540 -15.26 -5.74 -16.04
CA ASN A 540 -15.31 -7.15 -16.39
C ASN A 540 -16.20 -7.98 -15.46
N ASN A 541 -16.75 -9.05 -16.02
CA ASN A 541 -17.48 -10.05 -15.26
C ASN A 541 -16.54 -11.10 -14.65
N SER A 542 -17.09 -12.01 -13.87
CA SER A 542 -16.34 -13.09 -13.20
C SER A 542 -15.64 -14.08 -14.14
N ALA A 543 -15.98 -14.11 -15.42
CA ALA A 543 -15.26 -14.87 -16.45
C ALA A 543 -14.06 -14.10 -17.03
N GLY A 544 -13.87 -12.84 -16.64
CA GLY A 544 -12.85 -11.93 -17.16
C GLY A 544 -13.26 -11.19 -18.44
N ASP A 545 -14.48 -11.40 -18.94
CA ASP A 545 -14.97 -10.76 -20.16
C ASP A 545 -15.36 -9.31 -19.89
N GLN A 546 -15.01 -8.41 -20.81
CA GLN A 546 -15.43 -7.02 -20.76
C GLN A 546 -16.95 -6.89 -20.87
N VAL A 547 -17.55 -6.07 -20.01
CA VAL A 547 -18.98 -5.74 -20.01
C VAL A 547 -19.20 -4.23 -20.14
N GLU A 548 -20.47 -3.84 -20.31
CA GLU A 548 -20.85 -2.44 -20.49
C GLU A 548 -20.62 -1.59 -19.23
N ASN A 549 -20.13 -0.36 -19.42
CA ASN A 549 -19.88 0.58 -18.32
C ASN A 549 -21.16 0.98 -17.56
N SER A 550 -22.34 0.73 -18.13
CA SER A 550 -23.63 0.91 -17.46
C SER A 550 -23.84 0.02 -16.23
N GLU A 551 -23.03 -1.03 -16.06
CA GLU A 551 -23.05 -1.88 -14.86
C GLU A 551 -22.36 -1.22 -13.65
N VAL A 552 -21.74 -0.04 -13.83
CA VAL A 552 -21.20 0.79 -12.76
C VAL A 552 -22.14 1.95 -12.45
N THR A 553 -22.52 2.06 -11.19
CA THR A 553 -23.34 3.17 -10.67
C THR A 553 -22.62 3.90 -9.55
N LEU A 554 -22.39 5.20 -9.73
CA LEU A 554 -21.97 6.08 -8.64
C LEU A 554 -23.20 6.43 -7.78
N LYS A 555 -23.26 5.88 -6.57
CA LYS A 555 -24.38 6.09 -5.63
C LYS A 555 -24.29 7.44 -4.92
N SER A 556 -23.10 7.79 -4.46
CA SER A 556 -22.85 9.02 -3.73
C SER A 556 -21.40 9.50 -3.93
N ALA A 557 -21.19 10.80 -3.77
CA ALA A 557 -19.87 11.40 -3.72
C ALA A 557 -19.85 12.45 -2.61
N LYS A 558 -18.93 12.34 -1.67
CA LYS A 558 -18.78 13.26 -0.54
C LYS A 558 -17.43 13.93 -0.57
N LEU A 559 -17.39 15.22 -0.26
CA LEU A 559 -16.17 15.95 -0.01
C LEU A 559 -15.83 15.86 1.48
N VAL A 560 -14.64 15.37 1.80
CA VAL A 560 -14.12 15.26 3.17
C VAL A 560 -12.98 16.25 3.31
N LYS A 561 -13.16 17.28 4.15
CA LYS A 561 -12.13 18.30 4.38
C LYS A 561 -11.90 18.54 5.87
N ALA A 562 -10.75 19.11 6.23
CA ALA A 562 -10.51 19.54 7.61
C ALA A 562 -11.57 20.57 8.05
N ALA A 563 -12.10 20.42 9.26
CA ALA A 563 -13.12 21.28 9.83
C ALA A 563 -12.54 22.67 10.02
N SER A 564 -13.21 23.65 9.44
CA SER A 564 -12.91 25.05 9.68
C SER A 564 -13.14 25.36 11.17
N SER A 565 -12.08 25.80 11.86
CA SER A 565 -12.19 26.30 13.22
C SER A 565 -13.07 27.54 13.22
N ALA A 566 -14.30 27.43 13.73
CA ALA A 566 -15.19 28.57 13.89
C ALA A 566 -14.60 29.54 14.93
N GLU A 567 -14.21 30.74 14.50
CA GLU A 567 -13.84 31.83 15.40
C GLU A 567 -15.02 32.20 16.33
N PRO A 568 -14.77 32.52 17.62
CA PRO A 568 -15.82 32.93 18.53
C PRO A 568 -16.34 34.32 18.13
N THR A 569 -17.63 34.39 17.83
CA THR A 569 -18.37 35.63 17.57
C THR A 569 -18.70 36.34 18.88
N THR A 570 -18.25 37.59 19.05
CA THR A 570 -19.09 38.71 19.53
C THR A 570 -18.43 40.05 19.21
N ALA A 571 -19.10 40.87 18.40
CA ALA A 571 -18.84 42.30 18.22
C ALA A 571 -19.36 43.12 19.42
N PRO A 572 -19.02 44.43 19.51
CA PRO A 572 -20.03 45.37 19.06
C PRO A 572 -19.53 46.52 18.17
N THR A 573 -20.48 46.93 17.33
CA THR A 573 -20.58 47.97 16.30
C THR A 573 -20.12 49.38 16.66
N THR A 574 -19.53 50.09 15.69
CA THR A 574 -19.82 51.50 15.39
C THR A 574 -19.92 51.76 13.87
N THR A 575 -20.90 52.60 13.52
CA THR A 575 -21.47 52.97 12.21
C THR A 575 -20.59 53.90 11.33
N PRO A 576 -20.93 54.11 10.03
CA PRO A 576 -20.02 54.47 8.93
C PRO A 576 -19.90 55.98 8.64
N THR A 577 -18.92 56.37 7.80
CA THR A 577 -18.86 57.68 7.15
C THR A 577 -18.24 57.55 5.73
N GLU A 578 -18.81 58.32 4.81
CA GLU A 578 -18.79 58.25 3.34
C GLU A 578 -17.46 58.58 2.62
N GLU A 579 -17.38 58.16 1.34
CA GLU A 579 -16.37 58.50 0.31
C GLU A 579 -16.35 59.98 -0.11
N PRO A 580 -15.41 60.40 -1.00
CA PRO A 580 -15.84 60.58 -2.40
C PRO A 580 -14.81 60.25 -3.52
N THR A 581 -15.28 59.50 -4.55
CA THR A 581 -15.32 59.83 -6.01
C THR A 581 -13.98 60.07 -6.78
N VAL A 582 -13.69 59.55 -8.00
CA VAL A 582 -14.34 59.76 -9.32
C VAL A 582 -13.96 58.70 -10.42
N LYS A 583 -14.95 58.41 -11.30
CA LYS A 583 -15.03 57.73 -12.65
C LYS A 583 -14.27 58.48 -13.80
N PRO A 584 -14.29 58.13 -15.14
CA PRO A 584 -14.81 56.97 -15.90
C PRO A 584 -13.97 56.43 -17.14
N THR A 585 -14.29 55.19 -17.59
CA THR A 585 -14.47 54.59 -18.96
C THR A 585 -13.66 55.03 -20.22
N THR A 586 -13.08 54.06 -20.99
CA THR A 586 -13.39 53.63 -22.41
C THR A 586 -12.29 52.75 -23.06
N GLU A 587 -12.68 51.69 -23.80
CA GLU A 587 -11.95 50.97 -24.91
C GLU A 587 -11.53 51.94 -26.06
N PRO A 588 -10.53 51.67 -26.97
CA PRO A 588 -10.43 50.49 -27.87
C PRO A 588 -9.03 50.01 -28.40
N THR A 589 -8.99 48.78 -28.96
CA THR A 589 -8.36 48.25 -30.22
C THR A 589 -6.84 48.38 -30.59
N THR A 590 -6.26 47.21 -30.94
CA THR A 590 -5.08 46.76 -31.79
C THR A 590 -4.14 47.80 -32.46
N GLU A 591 -2.80 47.68 -32.57
CA GLU A 591 -1.85 46.69 -33.21
C GLU A 591 -0.40 47.33 -33.08
N PRO A 592 0.77 46.77 -33.54
CA PRO A 592 1.10 45.44 -34.07
C PRO A 592 2.36 44.75 -33.48
N THR A 593 2.46 43.46 -33.75
CA THR A 593 3.61 42.55 -33.53
C THR A 593 4.85 42.97 -34.33
N LYS A 594 6.04 42.84 -33.73
CA LYS A 594 7.32 42.76 -34.45
C LYS A 594 7.91 41.36 -34.27
N GLU A 595 8.06 40.65 -35.38
CA GLU A 595 8.87 39.44 -35.51
C GLU A 595 10.33 39.73 -35.11
N GLN A 596 10.89 38.89 -34.23
CA GLN A 596 12.34 38.70 -34.13
C GLN A 596 12.69 37.43 -34.90
N VAL A 597 13.61 37.56 -35.85
CA VAL A 597 14.18 36.44 -36.61
C VAL A 597 15.27 35.82 -35.74
N GLU A 598 15.01 34.66 -35.17
CA GLU A 598 16.01 33.88 -34.43
C GLU A 598 17.02 33.25 -35.40
N LYS A 599 18.30 33.32 -35.03
CA LYS A 599 19.43 32.93 -35.87
C LYS A 599 20.00 31.63 -35.32
N PHE A 600 19.55 30.51 -35.85
CA PHE A 600 20.01 29.17 -35.50
C PHE A 600 21.50 28.98 -35.85
N ALA A 601 22.31 28.51 -34.89
CA ALA A 601 23.69 28.07 -35.13
C ALA A 601 23.71 26.59 -35.56
N VAL A 602 24.75 26.14 -36.29
CA VAL A 602 24.84 24.71 -36.68
C VAL A 602 24.92 23.84 -35.43
N GLY A 603 23.96 22.94 -35.25
CA GLY A 603 23.75 22.09 -34.07
C GLY A 603 22.72 22.58 -33.06
N ASP A 604 22.30 23.85 -33.13
CA ASP A 604 21.27 24.46 -32.28
C ASP A 604 19.97 24.49 -33.08
N ILE A 605 19.18 23.43 -32.93
CA ILE A 605 18.03 23.07 -33.76
C ILE A 605 16.74 23.64 -33.16
N ASP A 606 16.70 23.84 -31.84
CA ASP A 606 15.56 24.45 -31.15
C ASP A 606 15.68 25.99 -31.03
N GLY A 607 16.82 26.57 -31.39
CA GLY A 607 17.04 28.02 -31.45
C GLY A 607 17.34 28.64 -30.08
N SER A 608 17.59 27.82 -29.06
CA SER A 608 17.91 28.24 -27.71
C SER A 608 19.26 28.96 -27.59
N GLY A 609 20.13 28.84 -28.61
CA GLY A 609 21.48 29.39 -28.62
C GLY A 609 22.51 28.50 -27.90
N ILE A 610 22.10 27.31 -27.46
CA ILE A 610 22.94 26.33 -26.75
C ILE A 610 22.81 25.00 -27.49
N ILE A 611 23.94 24.29 -27.69
CA ILE A 611 23.94 22.97 -28.33
C ILE A 611 24.00 21.91 -27.25
N ASP A 612 22.87 21.26 -26.94
CA ASP A 612 22.76 20.25 -25.89
C ASP A 612 21.85 19.06 -26.26
N VAL A 613 21.42 18.29 -25.26
CA VAL A 613 20.62 17.07 -25.48
C VAL A 613 19.23 17.37 -26.03
N THR A 614 18.76 18.60 -25.88
CA THR A 614 17.48 19.07 -26.40
C THR A 614 17.50 19.14 -27.93
N ASP A 615 18.62 19.55 -28.53
CA ASP A 615 18.81 19.53 -29.99
C ASP A 615 18.84 18.11 -30.56
N ILE A 616 19.45 17.18 -29.83
CA ILE A 616 19.47 15.74 -30.20
C ILE A 616 18.03 15.22 -30.20
N THR A 617 17.26 15.56 -29.17
CA THR A 617 15.86 15.12 -29.05
C THR A 617 15.01 15.73 -30.17
N THR A 618 15.18 17.02 -30.43
CA THR A 618 14.50 17.75 -31.51
C THR A 618 14.81 17.15 -32.90
N LEU A 619 16.09 16.83 -33.17
CA LEU A 619 16.49 16.17 -34.40
C LEU A 619 15.97 14.72 -34.51
N SER A 620 15.97 13.98 -33.40
CA SER A 620 15.46 12.61 -33.36
C SER A 620 13.97 12.56 -33.68
N LEU A 621 13.18 13.46 -33.08
CA LEU A 621 11.74 13.56 -33.34
C LEU A 621 11.46 13.95 -34.80
N TYR A 622 12.27 14.83 -35.38
CA TYR A 622 12.13 15.19 -36.80
C TYR A 622 12.41 14.00 -37.72
N LEU A 623 13.46 13.22 -37.44
CA LEU A 623 13.85 12.08 -38.28
C LEU A 623 12.85 10.91 -38.26
N ILE A 624 12.05 10.79 -37.20
CA ILE A 624 10.95 9.82 -37.11
C ILE A 624 9.61 10.37 -37.60
N GLY A 625 9.55 11.66 -37.95
CA GLY A 625 8.37 12.33 -38.52
C GLY A 625 7.38 12.87 -37.49
N ASP A 626 7.75 12.88 -36.20
CA ASP A 626 6.90 13.32 -35.09
C ASP A 626 6.95 14.85 -34.88
N THR A 627 7.89 15.55 -35.53
CA THR A 627 7.90 17.02 -35.58
C THR A 627 8.38 17.54 -36.92
N ASN A 628 8.03 18.78 -37.27
CA ASN A 628 8.50 19.49 -38.46
C ASN A 628 9.43 20.63 -38.06
N LEU A 629 10.61 20.69 -38.66
CA LEU A 629 11.57 21.77 -38.43
C LEU A 629 11.36 22.94 -39.40
N SER A 630 11.63 24.16 -38.93
CA SER A 630 11.67 25.35 -39.79
C SER A 630 12.81 25.25 -40.82
N ALA A 631 12.78 26.07 -41.88
CA ALA A 631 13.82 26.04 -42.91
C ALA A 631 15.21 26.43 -42.34
N GLU A 632 15.24 27.21 -41.28
CA GLU A 632 16.43 27.62 -40.54
C GLU A 632 16.92 26.49 -39.61
N ALA A 633 16.01 25.84 -38.88
CA ALA A 633 16.34 24.69 -38.03
C ALA A 633 16.81 23.48 -38.85
N LEU A 634 16.28 23.28 -40.07
CA LEU A 634 16.77 22.26 -41.00
C LEU A 634 18.22 22.50 -41.43
N LYS A 635 18.65 23.76 -41.56
CA LYS A 635 20.06 24.08 -41.85
C LYS A 635 20.95 23.90 -40.62
N ALA A 636 20.42 24.15 -39.43
CA ALA A 636 21.13 23.89 -38.19
C ALA A 636 21.27 22.38 -37.91
N ALA A 637 20.29 21.60 -38.35
CA ALA A 637 20.25 20.15 -38.20
C ALA A 637 21.17 19.38 -39.15
N ASP A 638 21.57 19.96 -40.29
CA ASP A 638 22.59 19.41 -41.20
C ASP A 638 23.99 19.68 -40.61
N VAL A 639 24.33 18.95 -39.56
CA VAL A 639 25.55 19.20 -38.78
C VAL A 639 26.80 18.62 -39.43
N ASN A 640 26.65 17.72 -40.41
CA ASN A 640 27.76 17.16 -41.18
C ASN A 640 28.01 17.92 -42.51
N GLY A 641 27.09 18.82 -42.90
CA GLY A 641 27.21 19.71 -44.06
C GLY A 641 27.02 19.01 -45.41
N ASP A 642 26.36 17.85 -45.45
CA ASP A 642 26.13 17.08 -46.67
C ASP A 642 24.88 17.52 -47.46
N GLY A 643 24.08 18.43 -46.88
CA GLY A 643 22.87 19.00 -47.48
C GLY A 643 21.59 18.19 -47.18
N GLU A 644 21.67 17.10 -46.42
CA GLU A 644 20.54 16.21 -46.15
C GLU A 644 20.47 15.79 -44.67
N VAL A 645 19.48 16.32 -43.93
CA VAL A 645 19.27 16.00 -42.52
C VAL A 645 18.85 14.53 -42.34
N ARG A 646 19.73 13.71 -41.75
CA ARG A 646 19.56 12.25 -41.57
C ARG A 646 20.05 11.77 -40.20
N LEU A 647 19.92 10.45 -39.96
CA LEU A 647 20.47 9.79 -38.75
C LEU A 647 22.00 9.99 -38.59
N THR A 648 22.71 10.29 -39.67
CA THR A 648 24.14 10.65 -39.64
C THR A 648 24.38 11.97 -38.90
N ASP A 649 23.49 12.94 -39.04
CA ASP A 649 23.52 14.21 -38.33
C ASP A 649 23.20 14.03 -36.85
N LEU A 650 22.17 13.24 -36.55
CA LEU A 650 21.81 12.89 -35.17
C LEU A 650 22.97 12.22 -34.44
N ALA A 651 23.66 11.28 -35.10
CA ALA A 651 24.83 10.63 -34.54
C ALA A 651 25.99 11.62 -34.32
N THR A 652 26.25 12.51 -35.28
CA THR A 652 27.33 13.51 -35.19
C THR A 652 27.05 14.53 -34.07
N LEU A 653 25.81 15.00 -33.96
CA LEU A 653 25.37 15.91 -32.89
C LEU A 653 25.49 15.24 -31.52
N ARG A 654 25.08 13.97 -31.39
CA ARG A 654 25.24 13.19 -30.15
C ARG A 654 26.70 13.04 -29.73
N GLN A 655 27.59 12.77 -30.67
CA GLN A 655 29.03 12.67 -30.38
C GLN A 655 29.62 14.01 -29.93
N TYR A 656 29.15 15.12 -30.51
CA TYR A 656 29.57 16.46 -30.15
C TYR A 656 29.12 16.86 -28.73
N VAL A 657 27.83 16.67 -28.40
CA VAL A 657 27.29 16.93 -27.04
C VAL A 657 27.95 16.04 -25.99
N SER A 658 28.32 14.81 -26.37
CA SER A 658 29.09 13.88 -25.51
C SER A 658 30.58 14.23 -25.38
N LYS A 659 31.02 15.36 -25.94
CA LYS A 659 32.39 15.90 -25.89
C LYS A 659 33.46 14.92 -26.37
N ILE A 660 33.15 14.10 -27.38
CA ILE A 660 34.12 13.16 -27.97
C ILE A 660 35.26 13.95 -28.66
N PRO A 661 36.55 13.70 -28.34
CA PRO A 661 37.66 14.44 -28.92
C PRO A 661 37.73 14.35 -30.44
N GLY A 662 37.79 15.50 -31.11
CA GLY A 662 37.98 15.59 -32.57
C GLY A 662 36.71 15.76 -33.40
N VAL A 663 35.52 15.70 -32.78
CA VAL A 663 34.23 15.94 -33.45
C VAL A 663 33.95 17.45 -33.54
N LYS A 664 33.52 17.93 -34.71
CA LYS A 664 33.12 19.32 -34.99
C LYS A 664 31.81 19.31 -35.79
N LEU A 665 30.98 20.34 -35.60
CA LEU A 665 29.76 20.57 -36.35
C LEU A 665 30.03 21.62 -37.44
N GLY A 666 29.57 21.36 -38.67
CA GLY A 666 29.73 22.25 -39.84
C GLY A 666 31.09 22.12 -40.55
#